data_AF-A0A1D6DTK9-F1
#
_entry.id   AF-A0A1D6DTK9-F1
#
_cell.length_a   1.000
_cell.length_b   1.000
_cell.length_c   1.000
_cell.angle_alpha   90.00
_cell.angle_beta   90.00
_cell.angle_gamma   90.00
#
_symmetry.space_group_name_H-M   'P 1'
#
loop_
_entity.id
_entity.type
_entity.pdbx_description
1 polymer ?
#
loop_
_entity_poly.entity_id
_entity_poly.type
_entity_poly.pdbx_seq_one_letter_code
_entity_poly.pdbx_strand_id
1 'polypeptide(L)'
;MAGGGRVRSEWNLALLEDVVAPAYGHLLAAVAEELGPSDLFLSFWPSAAGVEPWSSMVRKLYVSIAELGIHVLYTKARGGHWLSTRQAIFPDFSFSKAMELAEVLSQAGLPVVSVTKPIIDSFINAYPSVHLLNPHLLRNLLIRRKRGFRSREEAILVLEYCLSDMGDPSFCDKLQGLALLPVANGSFTTFNKRGEGERVFLTSQIEFELLKDSIPHLVIDNSLPDGVSKKLYDIAYSACMNIYIFTSNLLIELLPRILPPEWQHAKQLSWFPEQQGQPSMEWMVSLWNFLRHSCDDISVFAKWPIIPLVDGKVVQLGNAANVIRDYGWSENMHSLLQKLGCLFLRSDLQIEHPQLANFVQESTAAGVLNAVQSVASNLQDIKELFMSTSLAEAHELRSFIFQSKWFSGNQISSSHMNTIRNLPIFESYKSRELVSLTNPRKWLKPEGVHEDLLDASFIRTESVKERSILVSYFDIKEPQKVEFYKDHVLPRMSEFLLQPAIISAVIRDVKLLIDNDDSARAALCETPFVLAANGAWVQPFRLYDPRVPELLKLLHQDTFFPSEKFMMTEVIELLGSFGLKRNFGFSTLLDMARSVSLVQNSGQGDAFDYGQKLLAYLNILESKTSKMEGGETFLEDGNLEASEISETLEPNNHGDVCDPSDQTSVSLFSNFDYDMPEDLFWSELKNISWCPVHVAPLLKGLPWFISEDIIAPPVITRPKSQMWLVSSKMRILSADSCSMYLQRKLGWCDPPNVSTLSSQLVELSKSHDELKMFSADTDIDAILQKEVQVMYSKLQDIIGTPSGNALKKYLDGFQWVYVGDRFVAPQALAFDSPVKYHPYLYTVPSELSEFKKLLSELGVRQTFDGMDYLNALRRLEGDVKGEPLSTDQLSFVHCVLEAFVDCYPDSQAPDVLLNSLAIPDSLGVLTPARNLVYNDAPWMNANPTSKNFIHLSIGNELANRLGVRSLRGSSLLDDELMRNLPCMEYAKISELLALYGESDFLLFDLIELADYCNAKKVHLIYDKREHPKQSLLQQSLGDLQGSSLTVVFEGTIMNREEVCSFQLPPPWKLRGNILNYGLGLLSSYFVCDALTILSGGYFYIFDPLGLTGGTTSTATSSARYFSLLAGTSGTCGT
;
A
#
# COMPACT_ATOMS: atom_id res chain seq x y z
N MET A 1 -51.48 -47.58 -85.45
CA MET A 1 -52.67 -48.13 -86.14
C MET A 1 -53.59 -46.98 -86.53
N ALA A 2 -54.06 -46.89 -87.78
CA ALA A 2 -55.04 -45.88 -88.23
C ALA A 2 -56.33 -46.58 -88.69
N GLY A 3 -57.50 -46.03 -88.30
CA GLY A 3 -58.84 -46.48 -88.71
C GLY A 3 -59.33 -47.76 -88.02
N GLY A 4 -60.50 -47.73 -87.36
CA GLY A 4 -61.25 -48.88 -86.80
C GLY A 4 -60.55 -49.70 -85.71
N GLY A 5 -59.40 -50.31 -86.01
CA GLY A 5 -58.59 -51.11 -85.08
C GLY A 5 -57.98 -50.29 -83.94
N ARG A 6 -57.64 -49.01 -84.19
CA ARG A 6 -57.21 -48.09 -83.12
C ARG A 6 -58.32 -47.84 -82.11
N VAL A 7 -59.54 -47.55 -82.58
CA VAL A 7 -60.71 -47.31 -81.73
C VAL A 7 -61.08 -48.57 -80.95
N ARG A 8 -61.00 -49.76 -81.56
CA ARG A 8 -61.20 -51.04 -80.85
C ARG A 8 -60.12 -51.29 -79.80
N SER A 9 -58.87 -50.96 -80.09
CA SER A 9 -57.76 -51.07 -79.14
C SER A 9 -57.91 -50.09 -77.97
N GLU A 10 -58.30 -48.84 -78.24
CA GLU A 10 -58.57 -47.81 -77.22
C GLU A 10 -59.79 -48.20 -76.36
N TRP A 11 -60.86 -48.75 -76.98
CA TRP A 11 -62.03 -49.26 -76.27
C TRP A 11 -61.70 -50.46 -75.37
N ASN A 12 -60.91 -51.42 -75.87
CA ASN A 12 -60.47 -52.56 -75.07
C ASN A 12 -59.58 -52.11 -73.90
N LEU A 13 -58.72 -51.11 -74.13
CA LEU A 13 -57.87 -50.55 -73.08
C LEU A 13 -58.70 -49.81 -72.03
N ALA A 14 -59.69 -49.00 -72.42
CA ALA A 14 -60.63 -48.36 -71.50
C ALA A 14 -61.47 -49.38 -70.70
N LEU A 15 -61.92 -50.49 -71.33
CA LEU A 15 -62.60 -51.56 -70.59
C LEU A 15 -61.69 -52.19 -69.53
N LEU A 16 -60.43 -52.45 -69.88
CA LEU A 16 -59.46 -53.02 -68.94
C LEU A 16 -59.13 -52.03 -67.80
N GLU A 17 -58.99 -50.75 -68.11
CA GLU A 17 -58.59 -49.70 -67.17
C GLU A 17 -59.74 -49.19 -66.28
N ASP A 18 -60.89 -48.89 -66.86
CA ASP A 18 -61.97 -48.19 -66.16
C ASP A 18 -63.05 -49.13 -65.62
N VAL A 19 -63.09 -50.39 -66.08
CA VAL A 19 -64.09 -51.39 -65.64
C VAL A 19 -63.43 -52.58 -64.95
N VAL A 20 -62.52 -53.28 -65.62
CA VAL A 20 -61.94 -54.53 -65.10
C VAL A 20 -61.02 -54.25 -63.92
N ALA A 21 -60.16 -53.23 -63.98
CA ALA A 21 -59.26 -52.87 -62.88
C ALA A 21 -60.02 -52.50 -61.58
N PRO A 22 -61.01 -51.58 -61.56
CA PRO A 22 -61.81 -51.34 -60.36
C PRO A 22 -62.58 -52.56 -59.86
N ALA A 23 -63.18 -53.35 -60.77
CA ALA A 23 -63.89 -54.58 -60.40
C ALA A 23 -62.96 -55.62 -59.75
N TYR A 24 -61.74 -55.76 -60.26
CA TYR A 24 -60.72 -56.62 -59.67
C TYR A 24 -60.28 -56.12 -58.28
N GLY A 25 -60.18 -54.80 -58.08
CA GLY A 25 -59.93 -54.22 -56.75
C GLY A 25 -61.01 -54.57 -55.73
N HIS A 26 -62.29 -54.51 -56.11
CA HIS A 26 -63.40 -54.94 -55.26
C HIS A 26 -63.44 -56.45 -55.05
N LEU A 27 -63.04 -57.25 -56.05
CA LEU A 27 -62.87 -58.69 -55.91
C LEU A 27 -61.81 -59.01 -54.84
N LEU A 28 -60.66 -58.32 -54.86
CA LEU A 28 -59.63 -58.48 -53.83
C LEU A 28 -60.16 -58.15 -52.44
N ALA A 29 -61.04 -57.16 -52.28
CA ALA A 29 -61.67 -56.85 -50.99
C ALA A 29 -62.59 -57.97 -50.50
N ALA A 30 -63.42 -58.53 -51.38
CA ALA A 30 -64.26 -59.67 -51.03
C ALA A 30 -63.43 -60.91 -50.66
N VAL A 31 -62.34 -61.17 -51.40
CA VAL A 31 -61.42 -62.28 -51.09
C VAL A 31 -60.68 -62.05 -49.76
N ALA A 32 -60.36 -60.81 -49.42
CA ALA A 32 -59.73 -60.43 -48.16
C ALA A 32 -60.62 -60.74 -46.94
N GLU A 33 -61.94 -60.52 -47.05
CA GLU A 33 -62.91 -60.83 -45.99
C GLU A 33 -63.07 -62.34 -45.76
N GLU A 34 -63.02 -63.15 -46.82
CA GLU A 34 -63.22 -64.60 -46.75
C GLU A 34 -61.95 -65.37 -46.32
N LEU A 35 -60.79 -65.03 -46.88
CA LEU A 35 -59.54 -65.78 -46.64
C LEU A 35 -58.70 -65.24 -45.49
N GLY A 36 -58.94 -63.99 -45.07
CA GLY A 36 -58.10 -63.31 -44.09
C GLY A 36 -56.65 -63.07 -44.58
N PRO A 37 -55.79 -62.49 -43.74
CA PRO A 37 -54.39 -62.22 -44.07
C PRO A 37 -53.58 -63.52 -44.15
N SER A 38 -53.32 -64.00 -45.37
CA SER A 38 -52.57 -65.23 -45.63
C SER A 38 -51.67 -65.11 -46.87
N ASP A 39 -50.68 -65.99 -47.00
CA ASP A 39 -49.86 -66.07 -48.21
C ASP A 39 -50.70 -66.40 -49.46
N LEU A 40 -51.79 -67.15 -49.28
CA LEU A 40 -52.78 -67.41 -50.31
C LEU A 40 -53.47 -66.12 -50.77
N PHE A 41 -53.89 -65.26 -49.85
CA PHE A 41 -54.45 -63.95 -50.19
C PHE A 41 -53.44 -63.10 -51.00
N LEU A 42 -52.19 -63.05 -50.54
CA LEU A 42 -51.13 -62.28 -51.21
C LEU A 42 -50.83 -62.80 -52.64
N SER A 43 -51.07 -64.08 -52.93
CA SER A 43 -50.91 -64.66 -54.26
C SER A 43 -51.92 -64.16 -55.30
N PHE A 44 -53.07 -63.61 -54.88
CA PHE A 44 -54.05 -63.01 -55.78
C PHE A 44 -53.66 -61.60 -56.26
N TRP A 45 -52.59 -61.01 -55.73
CA TRP A 45 -52.10 -59.72 -56.21
C TRP A 45 -51.33 -59.89 -57.52
N PRO A 46 -51.71 -59.18 -58.60
CA PRO A 46 -50.95 -59.21 -59.84
C PRO A 46 -49.62 -58.46 -59.64
N SER A 47 -48.53 -59.21 -59.58
CA SER A 47 -47.18 -58.71 -59.28
C SER A 47 -46.20 -58.79 -60.46
N ALA A 48 -46.59 -59.45 -61.56
CA ALA A 48 -45.77 -59.55 -62.77
C ALA A 48 -46.10 -58.44 -63.77
N ALA A 49 -45.08 -57.70 -64.22
CA ALA A 49 -45.20 -56.76 -65.33
C ALA A 49 -45.35 -57.54 -66.65
N GLY A 50 -46.60 -57.70 -67.10
CA GLY A 50 -46.91 -58.35 -68.38
C GLY A 50 -46.61 -57.47 -69.59
N VAL A 51 -46.98 -57.97 -70.79
CA VAL A 51 -46.98 -57.19 -72.03
C VAL A 51 -48.26 -56.34 -72.10
N GLU A 52 -48.19 -55.16 -72.74
CA GLU A 52 -49.38 -54.36 -73.09
C GLU A 52 -50.42 -55.22 -73.83
N PRO A 53 -51.72 -55.14 -73.53
CA PRO A 53 -52.40 -54.12 -72.71
C PRO A 53 -52.58 -54.49 -71.21
N TRP A 54 -52.12 -55.67 -70.79
CA TRP A 54 -52.35 -56.18 -69.42
C TRP A 54 -51.51 -55.44 -68.37
N SER A 55 -50.32 -54.97 -68.73
CA SER A 55 -49.51 -54.08 -67.89
C SER A 55 -50.27 -52.80 -67.53
N SER A 56 -51.05 -52.25 -68.47
CA SER A 56 -51.87 -51.07 -68.21
C SER A 56 -53.01 -51.36 -67.24
N MET A 57 -53.69 -52.50 -67.40
CA MET A 57 -54.71 -52.97 -66.44
C MET A 57 -54.13 -53.11 -65.03
N VAL A 58 -52.98 -53.78 -64.87
CA VAL A 58 -52.34 -54.01 -63.56
C VAL A 58 -51.98 -52.66 -62.91
N ARG A 59 -51.34 -51.75 -63.66
CA ARG A 59 -51.05 -50.40 -63.16
C ARG A 59 -52.31 -49.65 -62.75
N LYS A 60 -53.36 -49.70 -63.57
CA LYS A 60 -54.64 -49.03 -63.28
C LYS A 60 -55.39 -49.68 -62.12
N LEU A 61 -55.21 -50.97 -61.86
CA LEU A 61 -55.72 -51.66 -60.67
C LEU A 61 -55.14 -51.05 -59.39
N TYR A 62 -53.81 -50.90 -59.29
CA TYR A 62 -53.17 -50.29 -58.12
C TYR A 62 -53.61 -48.83 -57.93
N VAL A 63 -53.74 -48.05 -59.01
CA VAL A 63 -54.30 -46.69 -58.96
C VAL A 63 -55.76 -46.70 -58.47
N SER A 64 -56.60 -47.60 -59.01
CA SER A 64 -58.02 -47.69 -58.65
C SER A 64 -58.20 -48.08 -57.19
N ILE A 65 -57.43 -49.05 -56.69
CA ILE A 65 -57.43 -49.43 -55.27
C ILE A 65 -57.10 -48.22 -54.39
N ALA A 66 -56.13 -47.39 -54.81
CA ALA A 66 -55.70 -46.22 -54.06
C ALA A 66 -56.70 -45.06 -54.10
N GLU A 67 -57.23 -44.72 -55.28
CA GLU A 67 -58.16 -43.61 -55.48
C GLU A 67 -59.52 -43.87 -54.84
N LEU A 68 -60.06 -45.08 -55.04
CA LEU A 68 -61.34 -45.52 -54.49
C LEU A 68 -61.27 -45.84 -52.99
N GLY A 69 -60.06 -45.93 -52.42
CA GLY A 69 -59.87 -46.18 -50.98
C GLY A 69 -60.31 -47.56 -50.55
N ILE A 70 -60.08 -48.59 -51.37
CA ILE A 70 -60.53 -49.95 -51.10
C ILE A 70 -59.71 -50.56 -49.94
N HIS A 71 -60.40 -51.21 -48.99
CA HIS A 71 -59.80 -51.83 -47.80
C HIS A 71 -59.24 -53.23 -48.10
N VAL A 72 -58.03 -53.29 -48.64
CA VAL A 72 -57.36 -54.55 -49.06
C VAL A 72 -55.98 -54.76 -48.46
N LEU A 73 -55.52 -53.85 -47.58
CA LEU A 73 -54.19 -53.94 -46.96
C LEU A 73 -54.32 -54.29 -45.48
N TYR A 74 -53.75 -55.40 -45.04
CA TYR A 74 -53.87 -55.83 -43.65
C TYR A 74 -52.80 -55.23 -42.74
N THR A 75 -53.18 -54.74 -41.56
CA THR A 75 -52.24 -54.42 -40.47
C THR A 75 -52.52 -55.28 -39.25
N LYS A 76 -51.48 -55.69 -38.52
CA LYS A 76 -51.62 -56.36 -37.22
C LYS A 76 -51.88 -55.39 -36.06
N ALA A 77 -51.79 -54.07 -36.32
CA ALA A 77 -52.00 -53.07 -35.29
C ALA A 77 -53.41 -53.13 -34.71
N ARG A 78 -53.51 -52.90 -33.40
CA ARG A 78 -54.79 -52.79 -32.66
C ARG A 78 -55.70 -54.02 -32.78
N GLY A 79 -55.13 -55.21 -32.88
CA GLY A 79 -55.90 -56.46 -32.94
C GLY A 79 -56.23 -56.95 -34.35
N GLY A 80 -55.69 -56.31 -35.40
CA GLY A 80 -55.83 -56.76 -36.78
C GLY A 80 -57.01 -56.15 -37.53
N HIS A 81 -56.77 -55.48 -38.67
CA HIS A 81 -57.84 -54.96 -39.54
C HIS A 81 -57.35 -54.61 -40.95
N TRP A 82 -58.30 -54.51 -41.89
CA TRP A 82 -58.06 -54.12 -43.28
C TRP A 82 -58.12 -52.60 -43.47
N LEU A 83 -57.12 -52.06 -44.15
CA LEU A 83 -56.87 -50.63 -44.37
C LEU A 83 -56.97 -50.27 -45.85
N SER A 84 -57.34 -49.03 -46.10
CA SER A 84 -57.11 -48.37 -47.39
C SER A 84 -55.69 -47.83 -47.49
N THR A 85 -55.24 -47.56 -48.73
CA THR A 85 -53.92 -46.97 -49.01
C THR A 85 -53.68 -45.64 -48.30
N ARG A 86 -54.74 -44.88 -47.97
CA ARG A 86 -54.68 -43.60 -47.26
C ARG A 86 -54.35 -43.76 -45.77
N GLN A 87 -54.64 -44.91 -45.20
CA GLN A 87 -54.42 -45.21 -43.77
C GLN A 87 -53.19 -46.11 -43.55
N ALA A 88 -52.79 -46.84 -44.58
CA ALA A 88 -51.66 -47.77 -44.56
C ALA A 88 -50.30 -47.06 -44.55
N ILE A 89 -49.36 -47.60 -43.77
CA ILE A 89 -47.93 -47.29 -43.86
C ILE A 89 -47.22 -48.52 -44.44
N PHE A 90 -46.59 -48.37 -45.60
CA PHE A 90 -45.90 -49.46 -46.29
C PHE A 90 -44.50 -49.69 -45.67
N PRO A 91 -44.12 -50.94 -45.34
CA PRO A 91 -42.79 -51.26 -44.83
C PRO A 91 -41.65 -50.83 -45.75
N ASP A 92 -40.54 -50.44 -45.16
CA ASP A 92 -39.32 -50.09 -45.87
C ASP A 92 -38.40 -51.31 -46.00
N PHE A 93 -38.50 -52.02 -47.12
CA PHE A 93 -37.65 -53.18 -47.41
C PHE A 93 -36.20 -52.83 -47.77
N SER A 94 -35.81 -51.54 -47.78
CA SER A 94 -34.40 -51.16 -47.89
C SER A 94 -33.63 -51.39 -46.57
N PHE A 95 -34.34 -51.47 -45.44
CA PHE A 95 -33.77 -51.81 -44.14
C PHE A 95 -33.68 -53.33 -43.95
N SER A 96 -32.52 -53.83 -43.51
CA SER A 96 -32.25 -55.28 -43.39
C SER A 96 -33.20 -56.00 -42.43
N LYS A 97 -33.69 -55.31 -41.39
CA LYS A 97 -34.63 -55.85 -40.38
C LYS A 97 -36.07 -55.35 -40.59
N ALA A 98 -36.48 -55.06 -41.83
CA ALA A 98 -37.78 -54.48 -42.16
C ALA A 98 -38.98 -55.25 -41.60
N MET A 99 -38.92 -56.59 -41.60
CA MET A 99 -40.01 -57.44 -41.09
C MET A 99 -40.14 -57.36 -39.57
N GLU A 100 -39.01 -57.38 -38.85
CA GLU A 100 -38.97 -57.22 -37.39
C GLU A 100 -39.46 -55.82 -37.01
N LEU A 101 -38.98 -54.78 -37.71
CA LEU A 101 -39.41 -53.41 -37.50
C LEU A 101 -40.92 -53.23 -37.75
N ALA A 102 -41.46 -53.79 -38.83
CA ALA A 102 -42.89 -53.72 -39.14
C ALA A 102 -43.75 -54.38 -38.06
N GLU A 103 -43.29 -55.49 -37.49
CA GLU A 103 -43.95 -56.17 -36.38
C GLU A 103 -43.92 -55.31 -35.11
N VAL A 104 -42.75 -54.79 -34.71
CA VAL A 104 -42.59 -53.91 -33.54
C VAL A 104 -43.45 -52.66 -33.65
N LEU A 105 -43.45 -52.00 -34.80
CA LEU A 105 -44.27 -50.80 -35.04
C LEU A 105 -45.77 -51.11 -35.04
N SER A 106 -46.17 -52.27 -35.57
CA SER A 106 -47.57 -52.73 -35.53
C SER A 106 -48.03 -53.00 -34.09
N GLN A 107 -47.17 -53.62 -33.26
CA GLN A 107 -47.44 -53.83 -31.84
C GLN A 107 -47.50 -52.52 -31.04
N ALA A 108 -46.67 -51.53 -31.41
CA ALA A 108 -46.77 -50.15 -30.94
C ALA A 108 -48.02 -49.40 -31.48
N GLY A 109 -48.84 -50.07 -32.30
CA GLY A 109 -50.14 -49.63 -32.80
C GLY A 109 -50.09 -48.75 -34.04
N LEU A 110 -48.97 -48.71 -34.78
CA LEU A 110 -48.85 -47.99 -36.04
C LEU A 110 -49.45 -48.84 -37.17
N PRO A 111 -50.20 -48.24 -38.12
CA PRO A 111 -50.89 -48.98 -39.19
C PRO A 111 -49.91 -49.46 -40.28
N VAL A 112 -48.84 -50.15 -39.89
CA VAL A 112 -47.87 -50.74 -40.82
C VAL A 112 -48.49 -51.98 -41.45
N VAL A 113 -48.47 -52.05 -42.78
CA VAL A 113 -49.14 -53.13 -43.51
C VAL A 113 -48.24 -54.35 -43.69
N SER A 114 -48.84 -55.53 -43.63
CA SER A 114 -48.17 -56.82 -43.83
C SER A 114 -48.29 -57.24 -45.30
N VAL A 115 -47.38 -56.73 -46.14
CA VAL A 115 -47.36 -56.99 -47.59
C VAL A 115 -45.94 -57.34 -48.08
N THR A 116 -45.84 -57.97 -49.25
CA THR A 116 -44.55 -58.36 -49.84
C THR A 116 -43.95 -57.23 -50.69
N LYS A 117 -42.62 -57.23 -50.84
CA LYS A 117 -41.88 -56.23 -51.62
C LYS A 117 -42.42 -56.00 -53.05
N PRO A 118 -42.77 -57.03 -53.84
CA PRO A 118 -43.30 -56.82 -55.20
C PRO A 118 -44.61 -56.03 -55.26
N ILE A 119 -45.46 -56.18 -54.23
CA ILE A 119 -46.73 -55.45 -54.12
C ILE A 119 -46.45 -53.98 -53.80
N ILE A 120 -45.50 -53.70 -52.90
CA ILE A 120 -45.07 -52.33 -52.59
C ILE A 120 -44.47 -51.66 -53.83
N ASP A 121 -43.56 -52.34 -54.52
CA ASP A 121 -42.93 -51.82 -55.74
C ASP A 121 -43.99 -51.49 -56.81
N SER A 122 -45.02 -52.33 -56.93
CA SER A 122 -46.14 -52.09 -57.84
C SER A 122 -46.99 -50.88 -57.45
N PHE A 123 -47.25 -50.68 -56.14
CA PHE A 123 -47.91 -49.48 -55.64
C PHE A 123 -47.07 -48.21 -55.85
N ILE A 124 -45.77 -48.24 -55.58
CA ILE A 124 -44.88 -47.07 -55.78
C ILE A 124 -44.82 -46.70 -57.26
N ASN A 125 -44.72 -47.69 -58.16
CA ASN A 125 -44.65 -47.47 -59.60
C ASN A 125 -45.97 -46.95 -60.19
N ALA A 126 -47.11 -47.43 -59.68
CA ALA A 126 -48.43 -47.05 -60.19
C ALA A 126 -49.00 -45.78 -59.52
N TYR A 127 -48.76 -45.59 -58.22
CA TYR A 127 -49.31 -44.52 -57.40
C TYR A 127 -48.27 -43.99 -56.38
N PRO A 128 -47.41 -43.03 -56.78
CA PRO A 128 -46.27 -42.57 -55.96
C PRO A 128 -46.64 -41.90 -54.62
N SER A 129 -47.91 -41.54 -54.41
CA SER A 129 -48.41 -40.89 -53.18
C SER A 129 -48.73 -41.85 -52.03
N VAL A 130 -48.35 -43.12 -52.12
CA VAL A 130 -48.45 -44.06 -50.98
C VAL A 130 -47.53 -43.65 -49.83
N HIS A 131 -47.98 -43.86 -48.59
CA HIS A 131 -47.17 -43.58 -47.40
C HIS A 131 -46.14 -44.68 -47.16
N LEU A 132 -44.98 -44.58 -47.81
CA LEU A 132 -43.84 -45.44 -47.53
C LEU A 132 -43.19 -45.07 -46.19
N LEU A 133 -42.93 -46.06 -45.34
CA LEU A 133 -42.15 -45.89 -44.14
C LEU A 133 -40.76 -45.37 -44.53
N ASN A 134 -40.34 -44.29 -43.89
CA ASN A 134 -38.97 -43.80 -43.96
C ASN A 134 -38.58 -43.29 -42.55
N PRO A 135 -37.28 -43.16 -42.24
CA PRO A 135 -36.84 -42.76 -40.91
C PRO A 135 -37.43 -41.41 -40.45
N HIS A 136 -37.55 -40.44 -41.36
CA HIS A 136 -38.14 -39.13 -41.06
C HIS A 136 -39.63 -39.20 -40.69
N LEU A 137 -40.43 -39.95 -41.46
CA LEU A 137 -41.84 -40.19 -41.17
C LEU A 137 -42.01 -40.88 -39.82
N LEU A 138 -41.17 -41.88 -39.52
CA LEU A 138 -41.22 -42.58 -38.25
C LEU A 138 -40.91 -41.66 -37.08
N ARG A 139 -39.82 -40.86 -37.15
CA ARG A 139 -39.48 -39.86 -36.12
C ARG A 139 -40.66 -38.94 -35.83
N ASN A 140 -41.29 -38.37 -36.86
CA ASN A 140 -42.45 -37.48 -36.72
C ASN A 140 -43.65 -38.16 -36.02
N LEU A 141 -43.92 -39.43 -36.34
CA LEU A 141 -45.02 -40.18 -35.72
C LEU A 141 -44.74 -40.51 -34.26
N LEU A 142 -43.49 -40.82 -33.91
CA LEU A 142 -43.08 -41.12 -32.54
C LEU A 142 -43.06 -39.87 -31.67
N ILE A 143 -42.53 -38.75 -32.17
CA ILE A 143 -42.50 -37.46 -31.46
C ILE A 143 -43.93 -36.99 -31.13
N ARG A 144 -44.86 -37.06 -32.10
CA ARG A 144 -46.24 -36.57 -31.92
C ARG A 144 -47.09 -37.43 -30.98
N ARG A 145 -46.88 -38.75 -30.95
CA ARG A 145 -47.76 -39.69 -30.24
C ARG A 145 -47.14 -40.36 -29.01
N LYS A 146 -45.86 -40.11 -28.71
CA LYS A 146 -45.12 -40.67 -27.55
C LYS A 146 -45.42 -42.15 -27.31
N ARG A 147 -45.22 -42.97 -28.34
CA ARG A 147 -45.50 -44.42 -28.28
C ARG A 147 -44.36 -45.12 -27.53
N GLY A 148 -44.71 -45.98 -26.58
CA GLY A 148 -43.76 -46.84 -25.87
C GLY A 148 -43.58 -48.20 -26.54
N PHE A 149 -42.46 -48.86 -26.24
CA PHE A 149 -42.11 -50.21 -26.70
C PHE A 149 -42.10 -51.18 -25.51
N ARG A 150 -42.27 -52.48 -25.75
CA ARG A 150 -42.44 -53.49 -24.68
C ARG A 150 -41.11 -53.95 -24.12
N SER A 151 -40.08 -53.98 -24.96
CA SER A 151 -38.72 -54.34 -24.55
C SER A 151 -37.69 -53.29 -24.97
N ARG A 152 -36.51 -53.37 -24.34
CA ARG A 152 -35.35 -52.53 -24.65
C ARG A 152 -34.85 -52.80 -26.07
N GLU A 153 -34.84 -54.06 -26.48
CA GLU A 153 -34.37 -54.52 -27.80
C GLU A 153 -35.27 -53.95 -28.92
N GLU A 154 -36.58 -53.91 -28.71
CA GLU A 154 -37.55 -53.30 -29.64
C GLU A 154 -37.28 -51.81 -29.83
N ALA A 155 -37.05 -51.07 -28.74
CA ALA A 155 -36.76 -49.64 -28.80
C ALA A 155 -35.40 -49.35 -29.48
N ILE A 156 -34.39 -50.18 -29.23
CA ILE A 156 -33.07 -50.07 -29.89
C ILE A 156 -33.21 -50.36 -31.40
N LEU A 157 -34.01 -51.35 -31.79
CA LEU A 157 -34.28 -51.64 -33.21
C LEU A 157 -34.94 -50.44 -33.93
N VAL A 158 -35.89 -49.79 -33.25
CA VAL A 158 -36.54 -48.59 -33.78
C VAL A 158 -35.57 -47.42 -33.85
N LEU A 159 -34.72 -47.24 -32.83
CA LEU A 159 -33.65 -46.25 -32.84
C LEU A 159 -32.66 -46.49 -34.00
N GLU A 160 -32.24 -47.74 -34.22
CA GLU A 160 -31.33 -48.12 -35.31
C GLU A 160 -31.87 -47.67 -36.67
N TYR A 161 -33.17 -47.89 -36.92
CA TYR A 161 -33.85 -47.42 -38.12
C TYR A 161 -33.98 -45.89 -38.17
N CYS A 162 -34.36 -45.24 -37.06
CA CYS A 162 -34.43 -43.78 -36.97
C CYS A 162 -33.08 -43.08 -37.15
N LEU A 163 -31.94 -43.78 -37.03
CA LEU A 163 -30.60 -43.25 -37.28
C LEU A 163 -30.03 -43.71 -38.64
N SER A 164 -30.82 -44.37 -39.50
CA SER A 164 -30.32 -44.94 -40.77
C SER A 164 -30.05 -43.90 -41.87
N ASP A 165 -30.65 -42.72 -41.81
CA ASP A 165 -30.56 -41.64 -42.81
C ASP A 165 -29.66 -40.45 -42.38
N MET A 166 -28.61 -40.70 -41.59
CA MET A 166 -27.70 -39.70 -41.00
C MET A 166 -26.85 -38.88 -42.01
N GLY A 167 -27.20 -38.85 -43.29
CA GLY A 167 -26.47 -38.09 -44.33
C GLY A 167 -27.01 -36.68 -44.62
N ASP A 168 -28.14 -36.28 -44.01
CA ASP A 168 -28.83 -35.01 -44.26
C ASP A 168 -28.35 -33.90 -43.28
N PRO A 169 -27.95 -32.70 -43.74
CA PRO A 169 -27.58 -31.58 -42.88
C PRO A 169 -28.68 -31.16 -41.88
N SER A 170 -29.95 -31.38 -42.22
CA SER A 170 -31.12 -31.08 -41.39
C SER A 170 -31.53 -32.22 -40.45
N PHE A 171 -30.75 -33.31 -40.41
CA PHE A 171 -31.04 -34.51 -39.62
C PHE A 171 -31.21 -34.20 -38.13
N CYS A 172 -30.37 -33.34 -37.57
CA CYS A 172 -30.43 -32.97 -36.16
C CYS A 172 -31.76 -32.29 -35.81
N ASP A 173 -32.22 -31.28 -36.56
CA ASP A 173 -33.52 -30.65 -36.27
C ASP A 173 -34.70 -31.66 -36.30
N LYS A 174 -34.58 -32.73 -37.10
CA LYS A 174 -35.59 -33.79 -37.22
C LYS A 174 -35.55 -34.83 -36.10
N LEU A 175 -34.53 -34.83 -35.24
CA LEU A 175 -34.41 -35.72 -34.07
C LEU A 175 -34.97 -35.10 -32.79
N GLN A 176 -35.12 -33.78 -32.74
CA GLN A 176 -35.56 -33.07 -31.54
C GLN A 176 -36.94 -33.58 -31.06
N GLY A 177 -37.02 -33.94 -29.78
CA GLY A 177 -38.22 -34.46 -29.12
C GLY A 177 -38.39 -35.99 -29.21
N LEU A 178 -37.48 -36.72 -29.85
CA LEU A 178 -37.56 -38.18 -29.95
C LEU A 178 -37.16 -38.84 -28.62
N ALA A 179 -38.06 -39.55 -27.95
CA ALA A 179 -37.85 -40.19 -26.65
C ALA A 179 -37.33 -41.64 -26.78
N LEU A 180 -36.17 -41.82 -27.42
CA LEU A 180 -35.58 -43.15 -27.68
C LEU A 180 -34.10 -43.25 -27.35
N LEU A 181 -33.52 -42.32 -26.59
CA LEU A 181 -32.11 -42.39 -26.21
C LEU A 181 -31.95 -43.27 -24.96
N PRO A 182 -31.37 -44.49 -25.03
CA PRO A 182 -31.26 -45.39 -23.89
C PRO A 182 -30.22 -44.90 -22.88
N VAL A 183 -30.59 -44.88 -21.60
CA VAL A 183 -29.71 -44.50 -20.49
C VAL A 183 -29.50 -45.66 -19.52
N ALA A 184 -28.44 -45.59 -18.72
CA ALA A 184 -27.94 -46.69 -17.89
C ALA A 184 -28.93 -47.18 -16.81
N ASN A 185 -29.90 -46.37 -16.38
CA ASN A 185 -30.97 -46.80 -15.48
C ASN A 185 -32.02 -47.72 -16.15
N GLY A 186 -31.85 -48.05 -17.44
CA GLY A 186 -32.76 -48.88 -18.22
C GLY A 186 -33.95 -48.13 -18.83
N SER A 187 -34.03 -46.81 -18.65
CA SER A 187 -35.06 -45.96 -19.26
C SER A 187 -34.60 -45.31 -20.57
N PHE A 188 -35.50 -44.60 -21.25
CA PHE A 188 -35.21 -43.85 -22.47
C PHE A 188 -35.46 -42.35 -22.25
N THR A 189 -34.48 -41.53 -22.60
CA THR A 189 -34.56 -40.08 -22.57
C THR A 189 -34.77 -39.49 -23.97
N THR A 190 -34.96 -38.17 -24.03
CA THR A 190 -35.27 -37.44 -25.26
C THR A 190 -34.03 -36.82 -25.91
N PHE A 191 -33.94 -36.92 -27.23
CA PHE A 191 -33.04 -36.09 -28.03
C PHE A 191 -33.51 -34.63 -28.01
N ASN A 192 -32.72 -33.73 -27.46
CA ASN A 192 -32.99 -32.29 -27.41
C ASN A 192 -31.85 -31.50 -28.05
N LYS A 193 -32.12 -30.24 -28.43
CA LYS A 193 -31.06 -29.36 -28.92
C LYS A 193 -30.02 -29.12 -27.83
N ARG A 194 -28.78 -28.88 -28.23
CA ARG A 194 -27.70 -28.62 -27.28
C ARG A 194 -28.05 -27.43 -26.37
N GLY A 195 -28.01 -27.64 -25.05
CA GLY A 195 -28.39 -26.65 -24.05
C GLY A 195 -29.86 -26.69 -23.62
N GLU A 196 -30.72 -27.44 -24.31
CA GLU A 196 -32.11 -27.68 -23.91
C GLU A 196 -32.23 -29.01 -23.15
N GLY A 197 -32.78 -28.97 -21.93
CA GLY A 197 -32.96 -30.16 -21.10
C GLY A 197 -31.68 -30.66 -20.42
N GLU A 198 -31.69 -31.93 -20.00
CA GLU A 198 -30.56 -32.56 -19.32
C GLU A 198 -29.46 -32.99 -20.29
N ARG A 199 -28.20 -32.88 -19.84
CA ARG A 199 -27.02 -33.32 -20.59
C ARG A 199 -26.87 -34.82 -20.42
N VAL A 200 -26.84 -35.54 -21.54
CA VAL A 200 -26.67 -36.99 -21.57
C VAL A 200 -25.25 -37.29 -22.04
N PHE A 201 -24.54 -38.17 -21.33
CA PHE A 201 -23.12 -38.42 -21.55
C PHE A 201 -22.90 -39.75 -22.26
N LEU A 202 -22.16 -39.70 -23.36
CA LEU A 202 -21.58 -40.88 -24.00
C LEU A 202 -20.24 -41.16 -23.33
N THR A 203 -20.12 -42.37 -22.78
CA THR A 203 -19.00 -42.78 -21.93
C THR A 203 -18.28 -44.00 -22.49
N SER A 204 -16.97 -44.07 -22.31
CA SER A 204 -16.18 -45.31 -22.44
C SER A 204 -16.47 -46.29 -21.29
N GLN A 205 -15.92 -47.51 -21.34
CA GLN A 205 -16.13 -48.50 -20.27
C GLN A 205 -15.67 -47.99 -18.90
N ILE A 206 -14.52 -47.31 -18.81
CA ILE A 206 -13.97 -46.82 -17.53
C ILE A 206 -14.89 -45.72 -16.95
N GLU A 207 -15.36 -44.82 -17.81
CA GLU A 207 -16.26 -43.72 -17.44
C GLU A 207 -17.65 -44.24 -17.06
N PHE A 208 -18.14 -45.27 -17.75
CA PHE A 208 -19.41 -45.92 -17.46
C PHE A 208 -19.38 -46.54 -16.05
N GLU A 209 -18.32 -47.28 -15.70
CA GLU A 209 -18.16 -47.88 -14.37
C GLU A 209 -18.12 -46.83 -13.24
N LEU A 210 -17.57 -45.64 -13.50
CA LEU A 210 -17.54 -44.54 -12.53
C LEU A 210 -18.93 -43.92 -12.29
N LEU A 211 -19.75 -43.81 -13.34
CA LEU A 211 -20.98 -43.01 -13.32
C LEU A 211 -22.27 -43.84 -13.21
N LYS A 212 -22.24 -45.12 -13.56
CA LYS A 212 -23.43 -45.99 -13.65
C LYS A 212 -24.24 -46.03 -12.35
N ASP A 213 -23.60 -45.96 -11.18
CA ASP A 213 -24.30 -46.02 -9.90
C ASP A 213 -24.64 -44.63 -9.36
N SER A 214 -23.92 -43.60 -9.81
CA SER A 214 -24.08 -42.22 -9.32
C SER A 214 -25.15 -41.44 -10.07
N ILE A 215 -25.12 -41.47 -11.41
CA ILE A 215 -26.03 -40.69 -12.27
C ILE A 215 -26.54 -41.53 -13.47
N PRO A 216 -27.15 -42.70 -13.25
CA PRO A 216 -27.53 -43.62 -14.33
C PRO A 216 -28.57 -43.06 -15.31
N HIS A 217 -29.31 -42.01 -14.93
CA HIS A 217 -30.30 -41.36 -15.80
C HIS A 217 -29.67 -40.40 -16.83
N LEU A 218 -28.39 -40.05 -16.66
CA LEU A 218 -27.66 -39.13 -17.55
C LEU A 218 -26.60 -39.82 -18.40
N VAL A 219 -26.35 -41.12 -18.21
CA VAL A 219 -25.30 -41.84 -18.92
C VAL A 219 -25.93 -42.74 -19.97
N ILE A 220 -25.43 -42.70 -21.20
CA ILE A 220 -25.88 -43.61 -22.26
C ILE A 220 -25.47 -45.03 -21.89
N ASP A 221 -26.40 -45.95 -22.04
CA ASP A 221 -26.16 -47.37 -21.81
C ASP A 221 -25.03 -47.89 -22.74
N ASN A 222 -24.00 -48.52 -22.18
CA ASN A 222 -22.84 -49.02 -22.95
C ASN A 222 -23.12 -50.38 -23.63
N SER A 223 -24.27 -51.01 -23.39
CA SER A 223 -24.64 -52.30 -23.98
C SER A 223 -25.41 -52.17 -25.31
N LEU A 224 -25.07 -51.14 -26.11
CA LEU A 224 -25.68 -50.88 -27.41
C LEU A 224 -24.94 -51.58 -28.56
N PRO A 225 -25.62 -51.94 -29.66
CA PRO A 225 -24.97 -52.45 -30.86
C PRO A 225 -23.97 -51.42 -31.42
N ASP A 226 -22.79 -51.88 -31.89
CA ASP A 226 -21.71 -51.03 -32.40
C ASP A 226 -22.17 -50.01 -33.46
N GLY A 227 -23.08 -50.44 -34.36
CA GLY A 227 -23.63 -49.58 -35.40
C GLY A 227 -24.47 -48.41 -34.86
N VAL A 228 -25.13 -48.58 -33.72
CA VAL A 228 -25.89 -47.53 -33.03
C VAL A 228 -24.96 -46.66 -32.20
N SER A 229 -24.03 -47.28 -31.45
CA SER A 229 -23.05 -46.56 -30.63
C SER A 229 -22.19 -45.60 -31.46
N LYS A 230 -21.68 -46.06 -32.62
CA LYS A 230 -20.91 -45.21 -33.55
C LYS A 230 -21.72 -44.00 -34.05
N LYS A 231 -22.99 -44.21 -34.38
CA LYS A 231 -23.90 -43.15 -34.81
C LYS A 231 -24.20 -42.14 -33.70
N LEU A 232 -24.38 -42.60 -32.46
CA LEU A 232 -24.53 -41.72 -31.30
C LEU A 232 -23.24 -40.94 -31.01
N TYR A 233 -22.07 -41.54 -31.24
CA TYR A 233 -20.78 -40.84 -31.19
C TYR A 233 -20.69 -39.73 -32.24
N ASP A 234 -21.06 -40.02 -33.49
CA ASP A 234 -21.06 -39.02 -34.57
C ASP A 234 -22.03 -37.85 -34.25
N ILE A 235 -23.19 -38.15 -33.65
CA ILE A 235 -24.13 -37.13 -33.16
C ILE A 235 -23.51 -36.31 -32.02
N ALA A 236 -22.87 -36.96 -31.04
CA ALA A 236 -22.21 -36.28 -29.92
C ALA A 236 -21.08 -35.37 -30.43
N TYR A 237 -20.30 -35.84 -31.41
CA TYR A 237 -19.21 -35.10 -32.04
C TYR A 237 -19.71 -33.89 -32.85
N SER A 238 -20.86 -34.02 -33.53
CA SER A 238 -21.50 -32.90 -34.25
C SER A 238 -21.92 -31.74 -33.35
N ALA A 239 -22.05 -31.99 -32.04
CA ALA A 239 -22.41 -31.01 -31.03
C ALA A 239 -23.72 -30.25 -31.31
N CYS A 240 -24.65 -30.85 -32.07
CA CYS A 240 -25.98 -30.28 -32.33
C CYS A 240 -27.03 -30.67 -31.27
N MET A 241 -26.78 -31.75 -30.51
CA MET A 241 -27.73 -32.37 -29.58
C MET A 241 -27.29 -32.29 -28.12
N ASN A 242 -28.18 -32.67 -27.20
CA ASN A 242 -27.92 -32.77 -25.76
C ASN A 242 -27.04 -33.97 -25.35
N ILE A 243 -26.39 -34.62 -26.31
CA ILE A 243 -25.44 -35.72 -26.09
C ILE A 243 -24.02 -35.15 -26.06
N TYR A 244 -23.26 -35.47 -25.03
CA TYR A 244 -21.91 -34.98 -24.80
C TYR A 244 -20.93 -36.16 -24.68
N ILE A 245 -19.77 -36.04 -25.31
CA ILE A 245 -18.65 -36.95 -25.05
C ILE A 245 -18.14 -36.63 -23.64
N PHE A 246 -18.07 -37.63 -22.77
CA PHE A 246 -17.62 -37.44 -21.40
C PHE A 246 -16.13 -37.07 -21.36
N THR A 247 -15.76 -36.17 -20.44
CA THR A 247 -14.38 -35.71 -20.24
C THR A 247 -14.13 -35.44 -18.77
N SER A 248 -12.86 -35.37 -18.35
CA SER A 248 -12.46 -35.04 -16.98
C SER A 248 -12.99 -33.69 -16.50
N ASN A 249 -13.08 -32.67 -17.38
CA ASN A 249 -13.66 -31.37 -17.04
C ASN A 249 -15.16 -31.45 -16.73
N LEU A 250 -15.90 -32.30 -17.46
CA LEU A 250 -17.32 -32.52 -17.21
C LEU A 250 -17.57 -33.29 -15.91
N LEU A 251 -16.66 -34.18 -15.50
CA LEU A 251 -16.73 -34.82 -14.19
C LEU A 251 -16.77 -33.79 -13.07
N ILE A 252 -15.96 -32.72 -13.16
CA ILE A 252 -15.90 -31.66 -12.13
C ILE A 252 -17.21 -30.90 -12.01
N GLU A 253 -17.90 -30.64 -13.13
CA GLU A 253 -19.24 -30.05 -13.12
C GLU A 253 -20.29 -30.97 -12.48
N LEU A 254 -20.06 -32.28 -12.50
CA LEU A 254 -20.96 -33.30 -11.95
C LEU A 254 -20.63 -33.71 -10.52
N LEU A 255 -19.40 -33.47 -10.03
CA LEU A 255 -19.00 -33.81 -8.65
C LEU A 255 -19.97 -33.26 -7.59
N PRO A 256 -20.50 -32.02 -7.67
CA PRO A 256 -21.50 -31.53 -6.71
C PRO A 256 -22.83 -32.29 -6.71
N ARG A 257 -23.12 -33.07 -7.77
CA ARG A 257 -24.30 -33.94 -7.85
C ARG A 257 -24.01 -35.37 -7.36
N ILE A 258 -22.74 -35.79 -7.40
CA ILE A 258 -22.29 -37.14 -7.05
C ILE A 258 -21.86 -37.21 -5.58
N LEU A 259 -21.11 -36.21 -5.12
CA LEU A 259 -20.56 -36.13 -3.77
C LEU A 259 -21.42 -35.24 -2.87
N PRO A 260 -21.41 -35.47 -1.54
CA PRO A 260 -22.04 -34.57 -0.59
C PRO A 260 -21.51 -33.14 -0.70
N PRO A 261 -22.33 -32.10 -0.43
CA PRO A 261 -21.92 -30.70 -0.57
C PRO A 261 -20.76 -30.33 0.36
N GLU A 262 -20.61 -31.04 1.48
CA GLU A 262 -19.54 -30.87 2.47
C GLU A 262 -18.14 -31.17 1.92
N TRP A 263 -18.04 -31.93 0.82
CA TRP A 263 -16.75 -32.27 0.21
C TRP A 263 -16.17 -31.11 -0.59
N GLN A 264 -17.00 -30.20 -1.09
CA GLN A 264 -16.52 -29.11 -1.93
C GLN A 264 -15.73 -28.11 -1.07
N HIS A 265 -14.47 -27.85 -1.42
CA HIS A 265 -13.55 -26.95 -0.70
C HIS A 265 -13.10 -27.40 0.70
N ALA A 266 -13.50 -28.59 1.15
CA ALA A 266 -13.00 -29.13 2.41
C ALA A 266 -11.51 -29.49 2.27
N LYS A 267 -10.68 -28.95 3.17
CA LYS A 267 -9.25 -29.24 3.20
C LYS A 267 -8.97 -30.70 3.55
N GLN A 268 -9.75 -31.21 4.51
CA GLN A 268 -9.68 -32.57 5.04
C GLN A 268 -11.05 -32.92 5.64
N LEU A 269 -11.52 -34.16 5.44
CA LEU A 269 -12.77 -34.67 6.03
C LEU A 269 -12.68 -36.15 6.37
N SER A 270 -13.58 -36.62 7.24
CA SER A 270 -13.68 -38.04 7.59
C SER A 270 -14.54 -38.77 6.56
N TRP A 271 -14.00 -39.82 5.97
CA TRP A 271 -14.64 -40.62 4.92
C TRP A 271 -15.03 -41.99 5.47
N PHE A 272 -16.33 -42.26 5.49
CA PHE A 272 -16.94 -43.50 5.94
C PHE A 272 -17.63 -44.19 4.75
N PRO A 273 -16.95 -45.14 4.06
CA PRO A 273 -17.46 -45.72 2.82
C PRO A 273 -18.78 -46.50 2.96
N GLU A 274 -19.14 -46.90 4.18
CA GLU A 274 -20.36 -47.67 4.49
C GLU A 274 -21.58 -46.78 4.77
N GLN A 275 -21.39 -45.46 4.89
CA GLN A 275 -22.47 -44.52 5.18
C GLN A 275 -23.25 -44.13 3.91
N GLN A 276 -24.58 -44.16 3.98
CA GLN A 276 -25.43 -43.74 2.86
C GLN A 276 -25.15 -42.29 2.43
N GLY A 277 -24.95 -42.09 1.13
CA GLY A 277 -24.67 -40.79 0.51
C GLY A 277 -23.17 -40.44 0.40
N GLN A 278 -22.28 -41.19 1.06
CA GLN A 278 -20.83 -41.04 0.84
C GLN A 278 -20.34 -41.96 -0.29
N PRO A 279 -19.26 -41.60 -0.99
CA PRO A 279 -18.66 -42.47 -2.00
C PRO A 279 -18.16 -43.79 -1.38
N SER A 280 -18.47 -44.90 -2.04
CA SER A 280 -18.02 -46.23 -1.61
C SER A 280 -16.54 -46.46 -1.92
N MET A 281 -15.95 -47.51 -1.34
CA MET A 281 -14.58 -47.95 -1.66
C MET A 281 -14.43 -48.25 -3.16
N GLU A 282 -15.40 -48.98 -3.74
CA GLU A 282 -15.41 -49.33 -5.16
C GLU A 282 -15.47 -48.09 -6.04
N TRP A 283 -16.28 -47.09 -5.67
CA TRP A 283 -16.36 -45.83 -6.40
C TRP A 283 -15.03 -45.07 -6.38
N MET A 284 -14.33 -45.03 -5.24
CA MET A 284 -13.01 -44.39 -5.14
C MET A 284 -11.95 -45.10 -5.99
N VAL A 285 -11.98 -46.44 -6.08
CA VAL A 285 -11.11 -47.20 -6.99
C VAL A 285 -11.43 -46.83 -8.44
N SER A 286 -12.71 -46.80 -8.81
CA SER A 286 -13.15 -46.40 -10.16
C SER A 286 -12.74 -44.96 -10.50
N LEU A 287 -12.82 -44.03 -9.54
CA LEU A 287 -12.37 -42.65 -9.72
C LEU A 287 -10.87 -42.60 -10.03
N TRP A 288 -10.03 -43.24 -9.22
CA TRP A 288 -8.58 -43.22 -9.45
C TRP A 288 -8.16 -44.01 -10.70
N ASN A 289 -8.90 -45.04 -11.08
CA ASN A 289 -8.72 -45.73 -12.36
C ASN A 289 -9.05 -44.81 -13.55
N PHE A 290 -10.14 -44.02 -13.46
CA PHE A 290 -10.47 -42.98 -14.43
C PHE A 290 -9.41 -41.90 -14.50
N LEU A 291 -8.98 -41.35 -13.35
CA LEU A 291 -7.96 -40.31 -13.30
C LEU A 291 -6.65 -40.79 -13.94
N ARG A 292 -6.24 -42.03 -13.69
CA ARG A 292 -5.02 -42.61 -14.26
C ARG A 292 -5.03 -42.66 -15.79
N HIS A 293 -6.16 -42.97 -16.42
CA HIS A 293 -6.25 -43.27 -17.86
C HIS A 293 -6.83 -42.14 -18.72
N SER A 294 -7.68 -41.29 -18.12
CA SER A 294 -8.52 -40.33 -18.85
C SER A 294 -8.32 -38.89 -18.38
N CYS A 295 -7.42 -38.63 -17.44
CA CYS A 295 -7.09 -37.30 -16.96
C CYS A 295 -5.59 -37.04 -17.13
N ASP A 296 -5.22 -36.06 -17.95
CA ASP A 296 -3.81 -35.66 -18.10
C ASP A 296 -3.34 -34.76 -16.95
N ASP A 297 -4.23 -33.89 -16.48
CA ASP A 297 -3.96 -32.91 -15.42
C ASP A 297 -4.87 -33.13 -14.21
N ILE A 298 -4.33 -33.75 -13.15
CA ILE A 298 -5.09 -34.00 -11.92
C ILE A 298 -5.29 -32.72 -11.10
N SER A 299 -4.55 -31.64 -11.38
CA SER A 299 -4.66 -30.37 -10.65
C SER A 299 -6.02 -29.71 -10.81
N VAL A 300 -6.79 -30.04 -11.85
CA VAL A 300 -8.16 -29.53 -12.04
C VAL A 300 -9.09 -29.97 -10.89
N PHE A 301 -8.77 -31.11 -10.25
CA PHE A 301 -9.46 -31.61 -9.06
C PHE A 301 -8.94 -31.00 -7.75
N ALA A 302 -8.07 -29.99 -7.80
CA ALA A 302 -7.41 -29.43 -6.62
C ALA A 302 -8.38 -28.88 -5.57
N LYS A 303 -9.65 -28.61 -5.88
CA LYS A 303 -10.69 -28.14 -4.94
C LYS A 303 -11.41 -29.26 -4.19
N TRP A 304 -11.14 -30.51 -4.54
CA TRP A 304 -11.85 -31.68 -4.04
C TRP A 304 -10.93 -32.58 -3.20
N PRO A 305 -11.40 -33.06 -2.04
CA PRO A 305 -10.67 -33.97 -1.17
C PRO A 305 -10.80 -35.41 -1.66
N ILE A 306 -9.94 -35.78 -2.63
CA ILE A 306 -9.98 -37.08 -3.31
C ILE A 306 -8.82 -38.01 -2.92
N ILE A 307 -7.90 -37.57 -2.06
CA ILE A 307 -6.75 -38.37 -1.61
C ILE A 307 -7.13 -39.11 -0.32
N PRO A 308 -7.33 -40.43 -0.33
CA PRO A 308 -7.64 -41.23 0.86
C PRO A 308 -6.40 -41.52 1.69
N LEU A 309 -6.57 -41.41 3.01
CA LEU A 309 -5.56 -41.68 4.02
C LEU A 309 -5.85 -42.98 4.78
N VAL A 310 -4.81 -43.49 5.46
CA VAL A 310 -4.91 -44.69 6.31
C VAL A 310 -5.85 -44.49 7.51
N ASP A 311 -5.97 -43.27 8.03
CA ASP A 311 -6.79 -42.95 9.21
C ASP A 311 -8.30 -42.76 8.91
N GLY A 312 -8.75 -43.12 7.70
CA GLY A 312 -10.15 -42.97 7.28
C GLY A 312 -10.54 -41.55 6.90
N LYS A 313 -9.57 -40.65 6.67
CA LYS A 313 -9.83 -39.30 6.16
C LYS A 313 -9.48 -39.18 4.69
N VAL A 314 -10.04 -38.17 4.03
CA VAL A 314 -9.68 -37.77 2.67
C VAL A 314 -9.23 -36.32 2.64
N VAL A 315 -8.20 -36.02 1.85
CA VAL A 315 -7.52 -34.72 1.79
C VAL A 315 -7.53 -34.17 0.37
N GLN A 316 -7.58 -32.84 0.30
CA GLN A 316 -7.49 -32.06 -0.94
C GLN A 316 -6.08 -32.12 -1.53
N LEU A 317 -5.94 -32.28 -2.85
CA LEU A 317 -4.64 -32.34 -3.56
C LEU A 317 -3.69 -31.19 -3.16
N GLY A 318 -4.18 -29.95 -3.11
CA GLY A 318 -3.37 -28.80 -2.75
C GLY A 318 -2.85 -28.78 -1.30
N ASN A 319 -3.47 -29.56 -0.41
CA ASN A 319 -3.07 -29.65 1.01
C ASN A 319 -2.37 -30.97 1.34
N ALA A 320 -2.09 -31.81 0.34
CA ALA A 320 -1.49 -33.13 0.55
C ALA A 320 0.04 -33.12 0.69
N ALA A 321 0.66 -31.94 0.80
CA ALA A 321 2.12 -31.80 0.85
C ALA A 321 2.77 -32.51 2.05
N ASN A 322 2.02 -32.74 3.15
CA ASN A 322 2.44 -33.51 4.31
C ASN A 322 2.03 -34.99 4.26
N VAL A 323 1.42 -35.44 3.14
CA VAL A 323 1.04 -36.84 2.93
C VAL A 323 2.24 -37.59 2.35
N ILE A 324 2.59 -38.72 2.95
CA ILE A 324 3.71 -39.58 2.57
C ILE A 324 3.17 -40.96 2.18
N ARG A 325 3.75 -41.57 1.14
CA ARG A 325 3.46 -42.97 0.82
C ARG A 325 4.03 -43.92 1.88
N ASP A 326 3.20 -44.85 2.34
CA ASP A 326 3.63 -45.89 3.28
C ASP A 326 4.16 -47.11 2.53
N TYR A 327 5.48 -47.31 2.57
CA TYR A 327 6.17 -48.49 2.03
C TYR A 327 6.80 -49.36 3.14
N GLY A 328 6.26 -49.31 4.37
CA GLY A 328 6.73 -50.13 5.49
C GLY A 328 7.74 -49.39 6.38
N TRP A 329 7.31 -48.28 6.99
CA TRP A 329 8.08 -47.55 7.98
C TRP A 329 8.34 -48.39 9.25
N SER A 330 9.46 -48.16 9.94
CA SER A 330 9.68 -48.72 11.29
C SER A 330 8.69 -48.11 12.29
N GLU A 331 8.37 -48.81 13.39
CA GLU A 331 7.40 -48.29 14.39
C GLU A 331 7.80 -46.91 14.94
N ASN A 332 9.10 -46.71 15.20
CA ASN A 332 9.64 -45.42 15.63
C ASN A 332 9.47 -44.34 14.56
N MET A 333 9.72 -44.65 13.29
CA MET A 333 9.57 -43.67 12.20
C MET A 333 8.10 -43.36 11.92
N HIS A 334 7.22 -44.36 11.98
CA HIS A 334 5.78 -44.19 11.82
C HIS A 334 5.21 -43.30 12.95
N SER A 335 5.52 -43.63 14.21
CA SER A 335 5.16 -42.83 15.39
C SER A 335 5.67 -41.39 15.28
N LEU A 336 6.94 -41.22 14.88
CA LEU A 336 7.54 -39.90 14.72
C LEU A 336 6.86 -39.08 13.64
N LEU A 337 6.68 -39.60 12.42
CA LEU A 337 6.03 -38.87 11.32
C LEU A 337 4.60 -38.47 11.70
N GLN A 338 3.87 -39.35 12.40
CA GLN A 338 2.53 -39.04 12.87
C GLN A 338 2.53 -37.91 13.92
N LYS A 339 3.47 -37.93 14.88
CA LYS A 339 3.65 -36.84 15.88
C LYS A 339 4.06 -35.52 15.23
N LEU A 340 4.87 -35.57 14.16
CA LEU A 340 5.26 -34.40 13.37
C LEU A 340 4.14 -33.86 12.48
N GLY A 341 2.97 -34.52 12.44
CA GLY A 341 1.81 -34.07 11.66
C GLY A 341 1.81 -34.53 10.19
N CYS A 342 2.68 -35.49 9.82
CA CYS A 342 2.64 -36.14 8.52
C CYS A 342 1.51 -37.17 8.46
N LEU A 343 0.91 -37.32 7.28
CA LEU A 343 -0.23 -38.20 7.02
C LEU A 343 0.19 -39.34 6.08
N PHE A 344 -0.45 -40.49 6.15
CA PHE A 344 -0.08 -41.65 5.33
C PHE A 344 -1.13 -41.94 4.26
N LEU A 345 -0.67 -42.07 3.01
CA LEU A 345 -1.52 -42.45 1.88
C LEU A 345 -1.98 -43.91 2.03
N ARG A 346 -3.26 -44.17 1.76
CA ARG A 346 -3.82 -45.52 1.78
C ARG A 346 -3.25 -46.38 0.65
N SER A 347 -2.66 -47.53 0.95
CA SER A 347 -2.00 -48.38 -0.05
C SER A 347 -2.91 -49.44 -0.69
N ASP A 348 -4.08 -49.70 -0.12
CA ASP A 348 -5.06 -50.71 -0.60
C ASP A 348 -5.84 -50.27 -1.84
N LEU A 349 -5.97 -48.97 -2.10
CA LEU A 349 -6.81 -48.41 -3.18
C LEU A 349 -6.08 -48.16 -4.52
N GLN A 350 -4.82 -48.61 -4.67
CA GLN A 350 -4.01 -48.46 -5.91
C GLN A 350 -4.02 -47.04 -6.52
N ILE A 351 -3.83 -46.04 -5.65
CA ILE A 351 -3.84 -44.61 -6.01
C ILE A 351 -2.56 -44.26 -6.78
N GLU A 352 -2.63 -44.25 -8.11
CA GLU A 352 -1.49 -43.87 -8.97
C GLU A 352 -1.94 -42.93 -10.07
N HIS A 353 -1.12 -41.91 -10.32
CA HIS A 353 -1.25 -40.96 -11.42
C HIS A 353 0.14 -40.37 -11.73
N PRO A 354 0.50 -40.08 -13.00
CA PRO A 354 1.82 -39.55 -13.35
C PRO A 354 2.21 -38.27 -12.58
N GLN A 355 1.24 -37.40 -12.32
CA GLN A 355 1.45 -36.15 -11.57
C GLN A 355 1.26 -36.26 -10.05
N LEU A 356 0.96 -37.46 -9.51
CA LEU A 356 0.69 -37.62 -8.07
C LEU A 356 1.90 -37.24 -7.20
N ALA A 357 3.12 -37.48 -7.69
CA ALA A 357 4.37 -37.12 -7.02
C ALA A 357 4.55 -35.61 -6.79
N ASN A 358 3.77 -34.77 -7.49
CA ASN A 358 3.78 -33.32 -7.27
C ASN A 358 2.99 -32.90 -6.01
N PHE A 359 2.10 -33.76 -5.53
CA PHE A 359 1.19 -33.47 -4.41
C PHE A 359 1.50 -34.30 -3.18
N VAL A 360 1.86 -35.58 -3.36
CA VAL A 360 2.16 -36.53 -2.28
C VAL A 360 3.65 -36.84 -2.27
N GLN A 361 4.25 -36.88 -1.08
CA GLN A 361 5.67 -37.15 -0.89
C GLN A 361 6.00 -38.64 -1.00
N GLU A 362 7.07 -38.94 -1.71
CA GLU A 362 7.65 -40.28 -1.75
C GLU A 362 8.36 -40.63 -0.44
N SER A 363 8.55 -41.92 -0.15
CA SER A 363 9.27 -42.42 1.03
C SER A 363 10.80 -42.28 0.94
N THR A 364 11.26 -41.11 0.49
CA THR A 364 12.69 -40.73 0.38
C THR A 364 13.04 -39.72 1.46
N ALA A 365 14.33 -39.51 1.74
CA ALA A 365 14.74 -38.46 2.66
C ALA A 365 14.25 -37.06 2.22
N ALA A 366 14.25 -36.78 0.91
CA ALA A 366 13.70 -35.55 0.36
C ALA A 366 12.19 -35.42 0.60
N GLY A 367 11.42 -36.49 0.36
CA GLY A 367 9.98 -36.49 0.59
C GLY A 367 9.61 -36.30 2.06
N VAL A 368 10.32 -36.98 2.98
CA VAL A 368 10.14 -36.80 4.42
C VAL A 368 10.45 -35.36 4.84
N LEU A 369 11.57 -34.78 4.37
CA LEU A 369 11.94 -33.40 4.69
C LEU A 369 10.93 -32.39 4.15
N ASN A 370 10.41 -32.61 2.94
CA ASN A 370 9.35 -31.77 2.35
C ASN A 370 8.04 -31.86 3.15
N ALA A 371 7.66 -33.06 3.58
CA ALA A 371 6.48 -33.25 4.42
C ALA A 371 6.63 -32.50 5.75
N VAL A 372 7.76 -32.68 6.45
CA VAL A 372 8.03 -31.98 7.72
C VAL A 372 8.08 -30.47 7.52
N GLN A 373 8.70 -29.99 6.45
CA GLN A 373 8.76 -28.56 6.12
C GLN A 373 7.36 -27.98 5.82
N SER A 374 6.48 -28.76 5.18
CA SER A 374 5.11 -28.34 4.88
C SER A 374 4.22 -28.24 6.13
N VAL A 375 4.52 -29.01 7.18
CA VAL A 375 3.87 -28.86 8.48
C VAL A 375 4.47 -27.67 9.23
N ALA A 376 5.80 -27.56 9.20
CA ALA A 376 6.54 -26.49 9.87
C ALA A 376 6.24 -25.09 9.33
N SER A 377 5.84 -24.93 8.06
CA SER A 377 5.45 -23.63 7.50
C SER A 377 4.24 -23.01 8.21
N ASN A 378 3.46 -23.79 8.97
CA ASN A 378 2.37 -23.30 9.82
C ASN A 378 2.84 -22.88 11.24
N LEU A 379 4.11 -23.11 11.59
CA LEU A 379 4.69 -22.84 12.90
C LEU A 379 5.85 -21.83 12.77
N GLN A 380 6.12 -21.08 13.83
CA GLN A 380 7.23 -20.11 13.85
C GLN A 380 8.60 -20.78 14.03
N ASP A 381 8.65 -21.95 14.69
CA ASP A 381 9.89 -22.72 14.90
C ASP A 381 9.64 -24.24 14.71
N ILE A 382 10.51 -24.89 13.93
CA ILE A 382 10.52 -26.35 13.70
C ILE A 382 10.72 -27.09 15.03
N LYS A 383 11.39 -26.49 16.02
CA LYS A 383 11.65 -27.12 17.32
C LYS A 383 10.38 -27.49 18.08
N GLU A 384 9.29 -26.74 17.90
CA GLU A 384 8.00 -27.05 18.55
C GLU A 384 7.44 -28.41 18.14
N LEU A 385 7.69 -28.83 16.89
CA LEU A 385 7.25 -30.14 16.37
C LEU A 385 7.95 -31.32 17.07
N PHE A 386 9.16 -31.10 17.57
CA PHE A 386 10.00 -32.16 18.16
C PHE A 386 9.88 -32.24 19.68
N MET A 387 9.04 -31.43 20.33
CA MET A 387 8.86 -31.43 21.79
C MET A 387 8.32 -32.75 22.34
N SER A 388 7.51 -33.47 21.55
CA SER A 388 6.95 -34.79 21.91
C SER A 388 7.77 -35.97 21.39
N THR A 389 8.91 -35.70 20.75
CA THR A 389 9.76 -36.71 20.13
C THR A 389 10.71 -37.31 21.17
N SER A 390 10.74 -38.64 21.22
CA SER A 390 11.71 -39.37 22.04
C SER A 390 13.09 -39.41 21.39
N LEU A 391 14.13 -39.63 22.20
CA LEU A 391 15.50 -39.76 21.73
C LEU A 391 15.65 -40.89 20.69
N ALA A 392 14.99 -42.04 20.89
CA ALA A 392 15.02 -43.15 19.94
C ALA A 392 14.39 -42.80 18.58
N GLU A 393 13.29 -42.04 18.58
CA GLU A 393 12.64 -41.55 17.35
C GLU A 393 13.55 -40.57 16.58
N ALA A 394 14.20 -39.64 17.29
CA ALA A 394 15.13 -38.68 16.69
C ALA A 394 16.37 -39.35 16.08
N HIS A 395 16.93 -40.36 16.75
CA HIS A 395 18.04 -41.16 16.22
C HIS A 395 17.62 -41.96 14.97
N GLU A 396 16.42 -42.53 14.95
CA GLU A 396 15.91 -43.25 13.78
C GLU A 396 15.78 -42.31 12.56
N LEU A 397 15.24 -41.09 12.76
CA LEU A 397 15.16 -40.07 11.71
C LEU A 397 16.55 -39.64 11.22
N ARG A 398 17.49 -39.41 12.15
CA ARG A 398 18.88 -39.05 11.82
C ARG A 398 19.56 -40.16 11.02
N SER A 399 19.44 -41.40 11.46
CA SER A 399 19.96 -42.59 10.76
C SER A 399 19.36 -42.72 9.36
N PHE A 400 18.06 -42.45 9.20
CA PHE A 400 17.37 -42.48 7.90
C PHE A 400 17.83 -41.37 6.94
N ILE A 401 17.94 -40.12 7.41
CA ILE A 401 18.37 -38.97 6.61
C ILE A 401 19.84 -39.10 6.18
N PHE A 402 20.72 -39.57 7.08
CA PHE A 402 22.17 -39.65 6.83
C PHE A 402 22.63 -40.92 6.11
N GLN A 403 21.73 -41.63 5.41
CA GLN A 403 22.12 -42.73 4.52
C GLN A 403 22.81 -42.18 3.27
N SER A 404 23.99 -42.72 2.94
CA SER A 404 24.83 -42.22 1.85
C SER A 404 24.14 -42.19 0.47
N LYS A 405 23.16 -43.07 0.23
CA LYS A 405 22.38 -43.12 -1.02
C LYS A 405 21.59 -41.84 -1.31
N TRP A 406 21.24 -41.05 -0.29
CA TRP A 406 20.49 -39.81 -0.46
C TRP A 406 21.36 -38.63 -0.89
N PHE A 407 22.66 -38.69 -0.63
CA PHE A 407 23.64 -37.65 -0.98
C PHE A 407 24.34 -37.94 -2.32
N SER A 408 24.10 -39.11 -2.92
CA SER A 408 24.50 -39.45 -4.28
C SER A 408 23.41 -39.09 -5.29
N GLY A 409 23.77 -38.40 -6.38
CA GLY A 409 22.87 -38.17 -7.52
C GLY A 409 21.81 -37.07 -7.36
N ASN A 410 22.12 -35.96 -6.66
CA ASN A 410 21.27 -34.76 -6.51
C ASN A 410 19.86 -35.00 -5.92
N GLN A 411 19.66 -36.07 -5.15
CA GLN A 411 18.37 -36.36 -4.50
C GLN A 411 18.05 -35.38 -3.34
N ILE A 412 19.07 -34.83 -2.68
CA ILE A 412 18.94 -33.78 -1.65
C ILE A 412 19.35 -32.43 -2.25
N SER A 413 18.44 -31.46 -2.21
CA SER A 413 18.65 -30.09 -2.68
C SER A 413 19.19 -29.18 -1.57
N SER A 414 19.66 -27.98 -1.91
CA SER A 414 20.11 -26.98 -0.92
C SER A 414 19.01 -26.60 0.10
N SER A 415 17.74 -26.59 -0.31
CA SER A 415 16.60 -26.35 0.58
C SER A 415 16.41 -27.47 1.62
N HIS A 416 16.56 -28.72 1.20
CA HIS A 416 16.54 -29.88 2.08
C HIS A 416 17.71 -29.82 3.09
N MET A 417 18.90 -29.38 2.65
CA MET A 417 20.05 -29.20 3.53
C MET A 417 19.80 -28.14 4.60
N ASN A 418 19.16 -27.02 4.23
CA ASN A 418 18.77 -26.00 5.21
C ASN A 418 17.74 -26.52 6.21
N THR A 419 16.80 -27.35 5.75
CA THR A 419 15.83 -28.02 6.64
C THR A 419 16.56 -28.89 7.66
N ILE A 420 17.48 -29.76 7.20
CA ILE A 420 18.29 -30.63 8.07
C ILE A 420 19.10 -29.80 9.09
N ARG A 421 19.63 -28.63 8.71
CA ARG A 421 20.37 -27.76 9.64
C ARG A 421 19.51 -27.28 10.81
N ASN A 422 18.21 -27.12 10.61
CA ASN A 422 17.28 -26.63 11.63
C ASN A 422 16.66 -27.75 12.48
N LEU A 423 16.81 -29.02 12.08
CA LEU A 423 16.25 -30.15 12.84
C LEU A 423 16.99 -30.35 14.18
N PRO A 424 16.28 -30.42 15.32
CA PRO A 424 16.87 -30.73 16.61
C PRO A 424 17.08 -32.24 16.77
N ILE A 425 18.00 -32.80 15.98
CA ILE A 425 18.30 -34.25 15.95
C ILE A 425 19.74 -34.58 16.34
N PHE A 426 20.59 -33.57 16.61
CA PHE A 426 22.02 -33.76 16.90
C PHE A 426 22.31 -33.65 18.39
N GLU A 427 23.07 -34.57 18.97
CA GLU A 427 23.36 -34.56 20.41
C GLU A 427 24.56 -33.64 20.76
N SER A 428 24.39 -32.75 21.75
CA SER A 428 25.47 -31.90 22.27
C SER A 428 26.46 -32.64 23.18
N TYR A 429 27.74 -32.26 23.16
CA TYR A 429 28.75 -32.83 24.06
C TYR A 429 28.51 -32.50 25.54
N LYS A 430 28.15 -31.24 25.87
CA LYS A 430 28.01 -30.73 27.25
C LYS A 430 26.70 -31.14 27.92
N SER A 431 25.56 -30.94 27.26
CA SER A 431 24.23 -31.16 27.88
C SER A 431 23.57 -32.49 27.54
N ARG A 432 24.06 -33.24 26.54
CA ARG A 432 23.38 -34.44 25.98
C ARG A 432 22.02 -34.16 25.35
N GLU A 433 21.63 -32.89 25.21
CA GLU A 433 20.36 -32.50 24.60
C GLU A 433 20.45 -32.52 23.08
N LEU A 434 19.30 -32.72 22.43
CA LEU A 434 19.17 -32.64 20.98
C LEU A 434 19.11 -31.17 20.54
N VAL A 435 20.04 -30.80 19.66
CA VAL A 435 20.25 -29.44 19.17
C VAL A 435 20.21 -29.41 17.64
N SER A 436 19.89 -28.23 17.10
CA SER A 436 20.03 -27.92 15.67
C SER A 436 21.48 -27.58 15.32
N LEU A 437 21.79 -27.63 14.02
CA LEU A 437 23.09 -27.18 13.49
C LEU A 437 23.17 -25.65 13.33
N THR A 438 22.04 -24.97 13.43
CA THR A 438 21.90 -23.51 13.33
C THR A 438 21.85 -22.83 14.69
N ASN A 439 22.47 -21.65 14.76
CA ASN A 439 22.41 -20.67 15.85
C ASN A 439 22.56 -21.25 17.26
N PRO A 440 23.79 -21.44 17.79
CA PRO A 440 25.11 -21.09 17.20
C PRO A 440 25.64 -22.16 16.23
N ARG A 441 26.61 -21.77 15.38
CA ARG A 441 27.32 -22.69 14.46
C ARG A 441 27.89 -23.86 15.25
N LYS A 442 27.61 -25.08 14.79
CA LYS A 442 28.13 -26.30 15.43
C LYS A 442 29.47 -26.73 14.85
N TRP A 443 30.26 -27.42 15.67
CA TRP A 443 31.62 -27.87 15.38
C TRP A 443 31.82 -29.34 15.76
N LEU A 444 32.78 -29.98 15.12
CA LEU A 444 33.25 -31.31 15.52
C LEU A 444 34.36 -31.18 16.57
N LYS A 445 34.43 -32.14 17.50
CA LYS A 445 35.46 -32.17 18.56
C LYS A 445 36.87 -32.26 17.96
N PRO A 446 37.81 -31.36 18.34
CA PRO A 446 39.23 -31.46 17.97
C PRO A 446 39.95 -32.65 18.59
N GLU A 447 40.89 -33.26 17.87
CA GLU A 447 41.74 -34.33 18.42
C GLU A 447 42.64 -33.85 19.58
N GLY A 448 42.61 -34.60 20.69
CA GLY A 448 43.47 -34.38 21.86
C GLY A 448 43.02 -33.30 22.84
N VAL A 449 41.79 -32.77 22.71
CA VAL A 449 41.19 -31.80 23.65
C VAL A 449 40.37 -32.52 24.72
N HIS A 450 40.48 -32.07 25.98
CA HIS A 450 39.71 -32.61 27.11
C HIS A 450 38.23 -32.21 27.02
N GLU A 451 37.32 -33.11 27.42
CA GLU A 451 35.87 -32.90 27.25
C GLU A 451 35.33 -31.71 28.05
N ASP A 452 35.97 -31.37 29.18
CA ASP A 452 35.59 -30.24 30.04
C ASP A 452 35.77 -28.85 29.38
N LEU A 453 36.58 -28.75 28.32
CA LEU A 453 36.79 -27.50 27.59
C LEU A 453 35.70 -27.25 26.54
N LEU A 454 34.94 -28.28 26.17
CA LEU A 454 33.92 -28.21 25.11
C LEU A 454 32.64 -27.53 25.61
N ASP A 455 32.03 -26.70 24.77
CA ASP A 455 30.74 -26.06 25.04
C ASP A 455 29.57 -26.77 24.28
N ALA A 456 28.39 -26.15 24.34
CA ALA A 456 27.21 -26.60 23.62
C ALA A 456 27.30 -26.45 22.08
N SER A 457 28.38 -25.85 21.57
CA SER A 457 28.65 -25.67 20.14
C SER A 457 29.24 -26.95 19.52
N PHE A 458 29.70 -27.92 20.31
CA PHE A 458 30.23 -29.18 19.80
C PHE A 458 29.18 -30.29 19.80
N ILE A 459 29.09 -31.03 18.69
CA ILE A 459 28.11 -32.11 18.48
C ILE A 459 28.77 -33.48 18.37
N ARG A 460 28.05 -34.52 18.81
CA ARG A 460 28.44 -35.94 18.71
C ARG A 460 28.02 -36.51 17.36
N THR A 461 28.83 -37.38 16.78
CA THR A 461 28.52 -38.13 15.55
C THR A 461 28.35 -39.61 15.86
N GLU A 462 27.34 -40.27 15.28
CA GLU A 462 27.02 -41.69 15.53
C GLU A 462 27.80 -42.64 14.64
N SER A 463 28.25 -42.16 13.46
CA SER A 463 29.03 -42.98 12.54
C SER A 463 30.06 -42.17 11.76
N VAL A 464 31.08 -42.87 11.26
CA VAL A 464 32.10 -42.28 10.38
C VAL A 464 31.46 -41.74 9.09
N LYS A 465 30.45 -42.44 8.55
CA LYS A 465 29.72 -42.01 7.35
C LYS A 465 28.98 -40.70 7.58
N GLU A 466 28.33 -40.57 8.73
CA GLU A 466 27.68 -39.33 9.12
C GLU A 466 28.68 -38.18 9.26
N ARG A 467 29.81 -38.42 9.94
CA ARG A 467 30.89 -37.44 10.06
C ARG A 467 31.38 -36.96 8.69
N SER A 468 31.57 -37.87 7.74
CA SER A 468 31.93 -37.50 6.36
C SER A 468 30.86 -36.62 5.71
N ILE A 469 29.57 -36.95 5.85
CA ILE A 469 28.47 -36.16 5.27
C ILE A 469 28.41 -34.75 5.89
N LEU A 470 28.54 -34.63 7.22
CA LEU A 470 28.52 -33.33 7.90
C LEU A 470 29.67 -32.42 7.45
N VAL A 471 30.85 -32.99 7.21
CA VAL A 471 32.02 -32.25 6.70
C VAL A 471 31.83 -31.87 5.24
N SER A 472 31.45 -32.82 4.37
CA SER A 472 31.42 -32.59 2.93
C SER A 472 30.20 -31.79 2.45
N TYR A 473 29.07 -31.88 3.14
CA TYR A 473 27.81 -31.26 2.72
C TYR A 473 27.35 -30.13 3.65
N PHE A 474 27.63 -30.17 4.96
CA PHE A 474 27.10 -29.19 5.93
C PHE A 474 28.12 -28.14 6.41
N ASP A 475 29.37 -28.19 5.94
CA ASP A 475 30.48 -27.30 6.34
C ASP A 475 30.71 -27.27 7.87
N ILE A 476 30.43 -28.40 8.52
CA ILE A 476 30.78 -28.61 9.94
C ILE A 476 32.23 -29.08 9.97
N LYS A 477 33.10 -28.18 10.42
CA LYS A 477 34.54 -28.41 10.50
C LYS A 477 34.97 -28.78 11.91
N GLU A 478 36.16 -29.34 11.97
CA GLU A 478 36.93 -29.45 13.21
C GLU A 478 37.82 -28.20 13.29
N PRO A 479 37.68 -27.34 14.32
CA PRO A 479 38.48 -26.13 14.43
C PRO A 479 39.94 -26.47 14.71
N GLN A 480 40.87 -25.66 14.20
CA GLN A 480 42.26 -25.81 14.57
C GLN A 480 42.48 -25.49 16.05
N LYS A 481 43.52 -26.03 16.68
CA LYS A 481 43.76 -25.81 18.12
C LYS A 481 43.84 -24.31 18.48
N VAL A 482 44.50 -23.49 17.66
CA VAL A 482 44.59 -22.04 17.90
C VAL A 482 43.20 -21.37 17.88
N GLU A 483 42.38 -21.68 16.87
CA GLU A 483 40.99 -21.20 16.76
C GLU A 483 40.13 -21.70 17.93
N PHE A 484 40.31 -22.96 18.33
CA PHE A 484 39.59 -23.54 19.47
C PHE A 484 39.85 -22.76 20.76
N TYR A 485 41.11 -22.51 21.13
CA TYR A 485 41.40 -21.77 22.36
C TYR A 485 40.95 -20.31 22.25
N LYS A 486 41.19 -19.64 21.11
CA LYS A 486 40.81 -18.24 20.88
C LYS A 486 39.31 -18.01 20.98
N ASP A 487 38.50 -18.82 20.30
CA ASP A 487 37.07 -18.54 20.11
C ASP A 487 36.18 -19.29 21.10
N HIS A 488 36.63 -20.43 21.66
CA HIS A 488 35.79 -21.31 22.48
C HIS A 488 36.26 -21.50 23.94
N VAL A 489 37.51 -21.17 24.27
CA VAL A 489 38.07 -21.36 25.63
C VAL A 489 38.36 -20.03 26.32
N LEU A 490 39.19 -19.17 25.74
CA LEU A 490 39.61 -17.89 26.33
C LEU A 490 38.45 -16.94 26.69
N PRO A 491 37.39 -16.79 25.87
CA PRO A 491 36.24 -15.95 26.22
C PRO A 491 35.44 -16.48 27.42
N ARG A 492 35.58 -17.78 27.73
CA ARG A 492 34.89 -18.49 28.81
C ARG A 492 35.76 -18.68 30.04
N MET A 493 36.87 -17.94 30.15
CA MET A 493 37.77 -18.02 31.31
C MET A 493 37.10 -17.71 32.65
N SER A 494 35.96 -17.02 32.63
CA SER A 494 35.09 -16.82 33.79
C SER A 494 34.51 -18.12 34.37
N GLU A 495 34.20 -19.11 33.53
CA GLU A 495 33.66 -20.42 33.96
C GLU A 495 34.69 -21.21 34.76
N PHE A 496 35.98 -20.99 34.51
CA PHE A 496 37.08 -21.73 35.12
C PHE A 496 37.64 -21.06 36.40
N LEU A 497 37.11 -19.91 36.82
CA LEU A 497 37.60 -19.13 37.98
C LEU A 497 37.62 -19.92 39.31
N LEU A 498 36.76 -20.92 39.46
CA LEU A 498 36.70 -21.78 40.65
C LEU A 498 37.64 -23.00 40.56
N GLN A 499 38.33 -23.17 39.43
CA GLN A 499 39.19 -24.32 39.13
C GLN A 499 40.59 -23.84 38.70
N PRO A 500 41.45 -23.45 39.65
CA PRO A 500 42.79 -22.89 39.36
C PRO A 500 43.68 -23.82 38.53
N ALA A 501 43.48 -25.14 38.65
CA ALA A 501 44.19 -26.15 37.87
C ALA A 501 43.87 -26.06 36.36
N ILE A 502 42.61 -25.77 35.99
CA ILE A 502 42.21 -25.61 34.58
C ILE A 502 42.76 -24.30 34.03
N ILE A 503 42.71 -23.20 34.80
CA ILE A 503 43.29 -21.91 34.39
C ILE A 503 44.79 -22.06 34.11
N SER A 504 45.52 -22.73 35.01
CA SER A 504 46.95 -23.00 34.83
C SER A 504 47.22 -23.92 33.62
N ALA A 505 46.38 -24.93 33.38
CA ALA A 505 46.49 -25.80 32.20
C ALA A 505 46.23 -25.03 30.89
N VAL A 506 45.16 -24.23 30.83
CA VAL A 506 44.82 -23.39 29.67
C VAL A 506 45.94 -22.39 29.38
N ILE A 507 46.47 -21.68 30.38
CA ILE A 507 47.56 -20.71 30.18
C ILE A 507 48.84 -21.41 29.71
N ARG A 508 49.13 -22.63 30.20
CA ARG A 508 50.27 -23.44 29.70
C ARG A 508 50.08 -23.90 28.26
N ASP A 509 48.89 -24.39 27.90
CA ASP A 509 48.56 -24.81 26.54
C ASP A 509 48.65 -23.63 25.57
N VAL A 510 48.13 -22.47 25.96
CA VAL A 510 48.21 -21.22 25.19
C VAL A 510 49.67 -20.78 25.04
N LYS A 511 50.50 -20.89 26.09
CA LYS A 511 51.94 -20.61 25.99
C LYS A 511 52.63 -21.53 24.97
N LEU A 512 52.35 -22.84 25.04
CA LEU A 512 52.89 -23.81 24.07
C LEU A 512 52.46 -23.49 22.63
N LEU A 513 51.25 -22.98 22.43
CA LEU A 513 50.78 -22.56 21.11
C LEU A 513 51.50 -21.29 20.62
N ILE A 514 51.73 -20.31 21.51
CA ILE A 514 52.43 -19.06 21.20
C ILE A 514 53.94 -19.25 20.94
N ASP A 515 54.57 -20.21 21.63
CA ASP A 515 55.98 -20.52 21.43
C ASP A 515 56.24 -21.27 20.10
N ASN A 516 55.20 -21.91 19.54
CA ASN A 516 55.29 -22.67 18.29
C ASN A 516 54.84 -21.88 17.04
N ASP A 517 54.05 -20.81 17.18
CA ASP A 517 53.51 -20.02 16.06
C ASP A 517 53.41 -18.52 16.40
N ASP A 518 54.16 -17.68 15.68
CA ASP A 518 54.15 -16.23 15.82
C ASP A 518 52.79 -15.59 15.43
N SER A 519 52.02 -16.23 14.53
CA SER A 519 50.67 -15.76 14.20
C SER A 519 49.68 -16.02 15.34
N ALA A 520 49.85 -17.15 16.04
CA ALA A 520 49.08 -17.49 17.23
C ALA A 520 49.39 -16.53 18.39
N ARG A 521 50.63 -16.03 18.49
CA ARG A 521 51.03 -14.99 19.46
C ARG A 521 50.17 -13.75 19.35
N ALA A 522 50.07 -13.17 18.16
CA ALA A 522 49.26 -11.98 17.93
C ALA A 522 47.78 -12.26 18.26
N ALA A 523 47.23 -13.36 17.73
CA ALA A 523 45.81 -13.69 17.88
C ALA A 523 45.39 -13.97 19.34
N LEU A 524 46.24 -14.65 20.13
CA LEU A 524 45.92 -15.05 21.50
C LEU A 524 46.22 -13.93 22.51
N CYS A 525 47.27 -13.13 22.32
CA CYS A 525 47.58 -11.98 23.18
C CYS A 525 46.58 -10.82 23.01
N GLU A 526 45.94 -10.69 21.84
CA GLU A 526 44.86 -9.72 21.61
C GLU A 526 43.51 -10.12 22.22
N THR A 527 43.38 -11.37 22.66
CA THR A 527 42.14 -11.87 23.25
C THR A 527 42.05 -11.45 24.73
N PRO A 528 40.93 -10.88 25.20
CA PRO A 528 40.78 -10.52 26.61
C PRO A 528 40.50 -11.76 27.46
N PHE A 529 41.47 -12.16 28.27
CA PHE A 529 41.36 -13.33 29.14
C PHE A 529 41.97 -13.13 30.54
N VAL A 530 42.41 -11.92 30.88
CA VAL A 530 42.96 -11.61 32.20
C VAL A 530 41.97 -10.74 32.96
N LEU A 531 41.60 -11.13 34.17
CA LEU A 531 40.71 -10.35 35.03
C LEU A 531 41.51 -9.24 35.72
N ALA A 532 41.18 -7.97 35.46
CA ALA A 532 41.67 -6.79 36.17
C ALA A 532 41.02 -6.64 37.55
N ALA A 533 41.63 -5.87 38.46
CA ALA A 533 41.17 -5.73 39.85
C ALA A 533 39.76 -5.10 39.97
N ASN A 534 39.35 -4.27 39.02
CA ASN A 534 38.00 -3.71 38.89
C ASN A 534 36.95 -4.72 38.39
N GLY A 535 37.34 -5.97 38.14
CA GLY A 535 36.46 -7.05 37.67
C GLY A 535 36.30 -7.14 36.14
N ALA A 536 36.99 -6.30 35.36
CA ALA A 536 36.93 -6.35 33.89
C ALA A 536 37.89 -7.40 33.30
N TRP A 537 37.46 -8.10 32.25
CA TRP A 537 38.34 -8.98 31.47
C TRP A 537 39.02 -8.19 30.37
N VAL A 538 40.35 -8.15 30.40
CA VAL A 538 41.17 -7.32 29.52
C VAL A 538 42.30 -8.12 28.88
N GLN A 539 42.87 -7.58 27.81
CA GLN A 539 44.06 -8.14 27.21
C GLN A 539 45.28 -7.98 28.14
N PRO A 540 46.20 -8.96 28.17
CA PRO A 540 47.42 -8.86 28.96
C PRO A 540 48.22 -7.57 28.72
N PHE A 541 48.32 -7.09 27.47
CA PHE A 541 49.10 -5.90 27.13
C PHE A 541 48.49 -4.56 27.58
N ARG A 542 47.23 -4.54 28.04
CA ARG A 542 46.60 -3.33 28.59
C ARG A 542 46.87 -3.14 30.08
N LEU A 543 47.42 -4.16 30.74
CA LEU A 543 47.72 -4.13 32.16
C LEU A 543 49.21 -3.84 32.39
N TYR A 544 49.49 -3.19 33.51
CA TYR A 544 50.85 -2.89 33.96
C TYR A 544 51.36 -3.98 34.90
N ASP A 545 52.67 -4.21 34.86
CA ASP A 545 53.33 -5.14 35.77
C ASP A 545 53.31 -4.56 37.20
N PRO A 546 52.61 -5.20 38.17
CA PRO A 546 52.48 -4.68 39.53
C PRO A 546 53.81 -4.65 40.30
N ARG A 547 54.87 -5.24 39.74
CA ARG A 547 56.23 -5.20 40.31
C ARG A 547 56.99 -3.89 40.05
N VAL A 548 56.40 -2.92 39.32
CA VAL A 548 56.98 -1.58 39.07
C VAL A 548 56.37 -0.54 40.05
N PRO A 549 57.07 -0.14 41.12
CA PRO A 549 56.50 0.67 42.21
C PRO A 549 56.06 2.08 41.81
N GLU A 550 56.72 2.68 40.82
CA GLU A 550 56.46 4.05 40.37
C GLU A 550 55.11 4.17 39.65
N LEU A 551 54.78 3.19 38.80
CA LEU A 551 53.51 3.12 38.08
C LEU A 551 52.34 2.82 39.03
N LEU A 552 52.59 2.03 40.08
CA LEU A 552 51.60 1.71 41.12
C LEU A 552 51.15 2.95 41.93
N LYS A 553 51.98 4.01 42.00
CA LYS A 553 51.66 5.26 42.71
C LYS A 553 50.97 6.31 41.83
N LEU A 554 51.16 6.25 40.51
CA LEU A 554 50.67 7.23 39.55
C LEU A 554 49.35 6.81 38.87
N LEU A 555 49.07 5.51 38.83
CA LEU A 555 47.90 4.94 38.17
C LEU A 555 46.90 4.36 39.18
N HIS A 556 45.63 4.38 38.83
CA HIS A 556 44.57 3.80 39.66
C HIS A 556 44.75 2.27 39.82
N GLN A 557 44.95 1.81 41.06
CA GLN A 557 45.32 0.42 41.37
C GLN A 557 44.29 -0.61 40.90
N ASP A 558 43.00 -0.28 40.95
CA ASP A 558 41.96 -1.24 40.57
C ASP A 558 41.81 -1.40 39.05
N THR A 559 42.23 -0.44 38.24
CA THR A 559 41.87 -0.42 36.81
C THR A 559 43.00 -0.95 35.92
N PHE A 560 44.25 -0.64 36.26
CA PHE A 560 45.39 -0.84 35.37
C PHE A 560 46.25 -2.06 35.74
N PHE A 561 45.85 -2.84 36.76
CA PHE A 561 46.58 -4.02 37.24
C PHE A 561 45.70 -5.29 37.26
N PRO A 562 46.31 -6.49 37.12
CA PRO A 562 45.58 -7.76 37.24
C PRO A 562 44.91 -7.92 38.62
N SER A 563 43.85 -8.73 38.69
CA SER A 563 43.19 -9.10 39.95
C SER A 563 44.00 -10.12 40.76
N GLU A 564 43.74 -10.21 42.06
CA GLU A 564 44.41 -11.16 42.97
C GLU A 564 44.39 -12.62 42.49
N LYS A 565 43.35 -13.02 41.74
CA LYS A 565 43.21 -14.39 41.19
C LYS A 565 44.26 -14.73 40.12
N PHE A 566 44.84 -13.71 39.48
CA PHE A 566 45.91 -13.83 38.49
C PHE A 566 47.27 -13.40 39.06
N MET A 567 47.35 -13.07 40.35
CA MET A 567 48.57 -12.59 41.01
C MET A 567 49.49 -13.72 41.52
N MET A 568 49.20 -14.98 41.20
CA MET A 568 50.12 -16.08 41.53
C MET A 568 51.43 -15.93 40.75
N THR A 569 52.58 -16.15 41.41
CA THR A 569 53.90 -15.88 40.84
C THR A 569 54.11 -16.57 39.49
N GLU A 570 53.71 -17.85 39.37
CA GLU A 570 53.77 -18.61 38.11
C GLU A 570 52.90 -17.99 37.01
N VAL A 571 51.72 -17.44 37.36
CA VAL A 571 50.78 -16.84 36.41
C VAL A 571 51.23 -15.44 35.99
N ILE A 572 51.74 -14.60 36.89
CA ILE A 572 52.27 -13.26 36.54
C ILE A 572 53.50 -13.38 35.63
N GLU A 573 54.40 -14.34 35.89
CA GLU A 573 55.54 -14.58 35.01
C GLU A 573 55.11 -14.98 33.60
N LEU A 574 54.10 -15.86 33.52
CA LEU A 574 53.48 -16.22 32.25
C LEU A 574 52.81 -15.00 31.59
N LEU A 575 51.99 -14.22 32.31
CA LEU A 575 51.38 -12.95 31.84
C LEU A 575 52.40 -11.92 31.37
N GLY A 576 53.57 -11.87 31.98
CA GLY A 576 54.70 -11.07 31.50
C GLY A 576 55.14 -11.44 30.08
N SER A 577 55.11 -12.72 29.72
CA SER A 577 55.39 -13.18 28.35
C SER A 577 54.26 -12.88 27.35
N PHE A 578 53.06 -12.59 27.84
CA PHE A 578 51.89 -12.19 27.04
C PHE A 578 51.75 -10.65 26.87
N GLY A 579 52.61 -9.83 27.49
CA GLY A 579 52.77 -8.41 27.14
C GLY A 579 52.51 -7.35 28.22
N LEU A 580 52.52 -7.68 29.52
CA LEU A 580 52.35 -6.69 30.60
C LEU A 580 53.31 -5.49 30.45
N LYS A 581 52.78 -4.26 30.57
CA LYS A 581 53.54 -3.01 30.39
C LYS A 581 54.50 -2.73 31.57
N ARG A 582 55.71 -2.26 31.25
CA ARG A 582 56.75 -1.89 32.23
C ARG A 582 57.36 -0.48 32.05
N ASN A 583 57.09 0.19 30.92
CA ASN A 583 57.72 1.47 30.55
C ASN A 583 56.81 2.68 30.81
N PHE A 584 57.40 3.88 30.90
CA PHE A 584 56.70 5.16 31.04
C PHE A 584 56.70 5.91 29.71
N GLY A 585 55.52 6.18 29.13
CA GLY A 585 55.38 6.80 27.80
C GLY A 585 54.12 7.65 27.66
N PHE A 586 53.74 8.00 26.44
CA PHE A 586 52.52 8.76 26.16
C PHE A 586 51.26 8.00 26.58
N SER A 587 51.22 6.66 26.43
CA SER A 587 50.07 5.87 26.92
C SER A 587 49.91 5.96 28.43
N THR A 588 51.03 6.03 29.17
CA THR A 588 51.02 6.19 30.63
C THR A 588 50.52 7.57 31.04
N LEU A 589 50.89 8.65 30.34
CA LEU A 589 50.35 10.00 30.61
C LEU A 589 48.84 10.10 30.36
N LEU A 590 48.32 9.40 29.34
CA LEU A 590 46.87 9.28 29.13
C LEU A 590 46.19 8.47 30.23
N ASP A 591 46.80 7.37 30.65
CA ASP A 591 46.26 6.54 31.74
C ASP A 591 46.35 7.26 33.10
N MET A 592 47.29 8.20 33.28
CA MET A 592 47.32 9.15 34.39
C MET A 592 46.15 10.14 34.31
N ALA A 593 45.89 10.75 33.14
CA ALA A 593 44.73 11.62 32.94
C ALA A 593 43.41 10.88 33.23
N ARG A 594 43.29 9.63 32.77
CA ARG A 594 42.14 8.76 33.05
C ARG A 594 42.05 8.43 34.54
N SER A 595 43.19 8.22 35.21
CA SER A 595 43.24 8.02 36.67
C SER A 595 42.71 9.26 37.41
N VAL A 596 43.09 10.48 37.00
CA VAL A 596 42.54 11.73 37.57
C VAL A 596 41.02 11.78 37.45
N SER A 597 40.49 11.45 36.27
CA SER A 597 39.04 11.39 36.04
C SER A 597 38.34 10.31 36.87
N LEU A 598 38.99 9.16 37.11
CA LEU A 598 38.43 8.08 37.92
C LEU A 598 38.40 8.43 39.42
N VAL A 599 39.44 9.11 39.91
CA VAL A 599 39.54 9.57 41.31
C VAL A 599 38.48 10.64 41.63
N GLN A 600 38.18 11.53 40.69
CA GLN A 600 37.07 12.49 40.86
C GLN A 600 35.72 11.77 41.02
N ASN A 601 35.48 10.72 40.24
CA ASN A 601 34.23 9.94 40.30
C ASN A 601 34.11 9.10 41.58
N SER A 602 35.23 8.75 42.23
CA SER A 602 35.24 8.00 43.49
C SER A 602 35.05 8.89 44.73
N GLY A 603 35.02 10.22 44.56
CA GLY A 603 34.82 11.19 45.65
C GLY A 603 36.04 11.39 46.55
N GLN A 604 37.21 10.89 46.14
CA GLN A 604 38.47 11.10 46.86
C GLN A 604 39.02 12.50 46.53
N GLY A 605 39.31 13.30 47.57
CA GLY A 605 39.70 14.72 47.44
C GLY A 605 41.02 15.01 46.70
N ASP A 606 41.72 13.98 46.24
CA ASP A 606 43.07 14.09 45.69
C ASP A 606 43.07 14.39 44.17
N ALA A 607 41.92 14.37 43.50
CA ALA A 607 41.82 14.55 42.04
C ALA A 607 42.40 15.89 41.55
N PHE A 608 42.25 16.95 42.33
CA PHE A 608 42.83 18.27 42.05
C PHE A 608 44.37 18.22 42.06
N ASP A 609 44.96 17.57 43.06
CA ASP A 609 46.41 17.42 43.21
C ASP A 609 47.01 16.53 42.10
N TYR A 610 46.32 15.46 41.73
CA TYR A 610 46.71 14.62 40.58
C TYR A 610 46.63 15.39 39.26
N GLY A 611 45.60 16.23 39.08
CA GLY A 611 45.46 17.11 37.91
C GLY A 611 46.56 18.17 37.83
N GLN A 612 46.95 18.78 38.96
CA GLN A 612 48.08 19.70 39.04
C GLN A 612 49.42 19.01 38.73
N LYS A 613 49.65 17.80 39.27
CA LYS A 613 50.84 17.00 38.96
C LYS A 613 50.93 16.64 37.49
N LEU A 614 49.82 16.26 36.86
CA LEU A 614 49.77 16.01 35.41
C LEU A 614 50.10 17.28 34.61
N LEU A 615 49.54 18.44 35.00
CA LEU A 615 49.86 19.72 34.36
C LEU A 615 51.36 20.05 34.48
N ALA A 616 51.97 19.81 35.64
CA ALA A 616 53.40 19.98 35.86
C ALA A 616 54.24 19.03 34.97
N TYR A 617 53.85 17.76 34.85
CA TYR A 617 54.51 16.81 33.95
C TYR A 617 54.41 17.19 32.47
N LEU A 618 53.27 17.76 32.04
CA LEU A 618 53.10 18.27 30.68
C LEU A 618 53.98 19.52 30.42
N ASN A 619 54.13 20.41 31.40
CA ASN A 619 55.08 21.53 31.34
C ASN A 619 56.54 21.04 31.27
N ILE A 620 56.90 19.95 31.96
CA ILE A 620 58.25 19.34 31.87
C ILE A 620 58.49 18.72 30.49
N LEU A 621 57.47 18.11 29.87
CA LEU A 621 57.55 17.54 28.52
C LEU A 621 57.91 18.61 27.46
N GLU A 622 57.43 19.84 27.63
CA GLU A 622 57.79 21.00 26.80
C GLU A 622 59.30 21.32 26.89
N SER A 623 59.90 21.28 28.08
CA SER A 623 61.33 21.57 28.27
C SER A 623 62.27 20.58 27.57
N LYS A 624 61.77 19.38 27.21
CA LYS A 624 62.50 18.36 26.43
C LYS A 624 62.24 18.45 24.93
N THR A 625 61.00 18.73 24.52
CA THR A 625 60.62 18.87 23.10
C THR A 625 61.15 20.17 22.49
N SER A 626 61.17 21.27 23.24
CA SER A 626 61.78 22.55 22.82
C SER A 626 63.29 22.50 22.57
N LYS A 627 64.02 21.51 23.12
CA LYS A 627 65.44 21.28 22.79
C LYS A 627 65.66 20.56 21.46
N MET A 628 64.59 20.05 20.84
CA MET A 628 64.62 19.35 19.55
C MET A 628 64.19 20.25 18.38
N GLU A 629 63.38 21.29 18.60
CA GLU A 629 62.88 22.22 17.56
C GLU A 629 63.72 23.51 17.43
N GLY A 630 65.04 23.42 17.59
CA GLY A 630 65.96 24.54 17.39
C GLY A 630 66.36 24.72 15.93
N GLY A 631 65.44 25.20 15.08
CA GLY A 631 65.78 25.63 13.73
C GLY A 631 64.58 25.84 12.82
N GLU A 632 63.98 27.04 12.84
CA GLU A 632 63.70 27.85 11.63
C GLU A 632 62.87 29.12 11.98
N THR A 633 63.48 30.26 11.67
CA THR A 633 62.90 31.58 11.32
C THR A 633 61.74 32.16 12.15
N PHE A 634 62.09 33.09 13.05
CA PHE A 634 61.23 34.19 13.45
C PHE A 634 61.15 35.22 12.32
N LEU A 635 59.94 35.62 11.94
CA LEU A 635 59.67 36.91 11.33
C LEU A 635 58.81 37.72 12.31
N GLU A 636 59.32 38.90 12.63
CA GLU A 636 58.61 39.98 13.29
C GLU A 636 57.37 40.37 12.48
N ASP A 637 56.26 40.65 13.15
CA ASP A 637 55.45 41.79 12.76
C ASP A 637 54.80 42.43 13.99
N GLY A 638 54.90 43.76 14.03
CA GLY A 638 54.56 44.59 15.18
C GLY A 638 53.12 45.08 15.18
N ASN A 639 52.59 45.33 16.38
CA ASN A 639 52.18 46.66 16.81
C ASN A 639 51.62 46.61 18.24
N LEU A 640 52.10 47.55 19.05
CA LEU A 640 51.68 47.81 20.42
C LEU A 640 50.23 48.32 20.45
N GLU A 641 49.49 47.96 21.49
CA GLU A 641 49.03 48.89 22.54
C GLU A 641 48.09 48.18 23.51
N ALA A 642 48.52 47.98 24.75
CA ALA A 642 47.62 47.92 25.89
C ALA A 642 48.35 48.43 27.13
N SER A 643 47.97 49.66 27.47
CA SER A 643 48.25 50.45 28.66
C SER A 643 48.37 49.65 29.95
N GLU A 644 49.38 50.04 30.73
CA GLU A 644 49.41 49.97 32.18
C GLU A 644 48.06 50.39 32.77
N ILE A 645 47.46 49.52 33.60
CA ILE A 645 46.73 49.93 34.80
C ILE A 645 47.20 49.00 35.92
N SER A 646 47.91 49.61 36.87
CA SER A 646 48.38 49.03 38.12
C SER A 646 47.22 48.81 39.09
N GLU A 647 47.35 47.71 39.84
CA GLU A 647 46.98 47.53 41.24
C GLU A 647 45.60 47.99 41.74
N THR A 648 44.81 47.02 42.18
CA THR A 648 44.54 46.83 43.62
C THR A 648 43.80 45.51 43.79
N LEU A 649 44.37 44.58 44.56
CA LEU A 649 43.71 43.63 45.47
C LEU A 649 44.80 42.72 46.07
N GLU A 650 44.80 42.66 47.39
CA GLU A 650 45.87 42.16 48.27
C GLU A 650 46.26 40.67 48.03
N PRO A 651 47.55 40.30 48.22
CA PRO A 651 47.96 38.91 48.22
C PRO A 651 47.72 38.31 49.61
N ASN A 652 46.69 37.47 49.76
CA ASN A 652 46.58 36.60 50.93
C ASN A 652 47.17 35.22 50.62
N ASN A 653 48.19 34.88 51.42
CA ASN A 653 48.83 33.58 51.54
C ASN A 653 47.85 32.40 51.57
N HIS A 654 48.14 31.33 50.82
CA HIS A 654 48.37 29.95 51.30
C HIS A 654 48.39 28.97 50.12
N GLY A 655 49.45 28.16 49.98
CA GLY A 655 49.45 26.93 49.16
C GLY A 655 50.73 26.71 48.35
N ASP A 656 51.60 25.87 48.89
CA ASP A 656 52.86 25.34 48.38
C ASP A 656 52.90 25.12 46.85
N VAL A 657 53.63 25.97 46.12
CA VAL A 657 53.93 25.77 44.69
C VAL A 657 55.15 24.85 44.61
N CYS A 658 54.96 23.67 44.01
CA CYS A 658 56.03 22.69 43.78
C CYS A 658 57.26 23.36 43.14
N ASP A 659 58.36 23.34 43.89
CA ASP A 659 59.69 23.79 43.49
C ASP A 659 60.18 22.94 42.28
N PRO A 660 60.74 23.53 41.19
CA PRO A 660 61.20 22.81 39.99
C PRO A 660 62.41 21.86 40.21
N SER A 661 62.78 21.57 41.46
CA SER A 661 63.99 20.85 41.85
C SER A 661 63.80 19.39 42.24
N ASP A 662 62.64 18.78 41.98
CA ASP A 662 62.33 17.40 42.37
C ASP A 662 63.09 16.37 41.49
N GLN A 663 64.28 15.97 41.92
CA GLN A 663 65.23 15.09 41.19
C GLN A 663 64.63 13.73 40.75
N THR A 664 63.56 13.28 41.40
CA THR A 664 62.81 12.03 41.13
C THR A 664 61.91 12.12 39.89
N SER A 665 61.39 13.30 39.57
CA SER A 665 60.56 13.51 38.36
C SER A 665 61.40 13.42 37.08
N VAL A 666 62.65 13.86 37.12
CA VAL A 666 63.57 13.91 35.98
C VAL A 666 64.04 12.51 35.53
N SER A 667 64.14 11.53 36.45
CA SER A 667 64.51 10.14 36.13
C SER A 667 63.41 9.33 35.46
N LEU A 668 62.13 9.69 35.59
CA LEU A 668 61.04 9.03 34.87
C LEU A 668 61.06 9.39 33.38
N PHE A 669 61.36 10.66 33.07
CA PHE A 669 61.45 11.12 31.69
C PHE A 669 62.77 10.73 31.00
N SER A 670 63.78 10.18 31.69
CA SER A 670 65.03 9.75 31.04
C SER A 670 64.86 8.48 30.19
N ASN A 671 63.88 7.63 30.53
CA ASN A 671 63.50 6.43 29.77
C ASN A 671 62.08 6.56 29.16
N PHE A 672 61.75 7.75 28.65
CA PHE A 672 60.42 8.00 28.08
C PHE A 672 60.23 7.24 26.76
N ASP A 673 59.20 6.41 26.70
CA ASP A 673 58.86 5.59 25.54
C ASP A 673 57.87 6.34 24.63
N TYR A 674 58.20 6.48 23.35
CA TYR A 674 57.32 7.08 22.34
C TYR A 674 56.37 6.01 21.79
N ASP A 675 55.59 5.42 22.70
CA ASP A 675 54.73 4.26 22.46
C ASP A 675 53.47 4.56 21.64
N MET A 676 53.19 5.85 21.36
CA MET A 676 52.14 6.29 20.44
C MET A 676 52.49 7.60 19.74
N PRO A 677 51.85 7.90 18.60
CA PRO A 677 52.03 9.18 17.91
C PRO A 677 51.56 10.38 18.75
N GLU A 678 52.34 11.46 18.71
CA GLU A 678 52.09 12.67 19.50
C GLU A 678 50.72 13.31 19.19
N ASP A 679 50.29 13.30 17.91
CA ASP A 679 49.01 13.86 17.50
C ASP A 679 47.81 13.11 18.11
N LEU A 680 47.92 11.78 18.19
CA LEU A 680 46.92 10.92 18.84
C LEU A 680 46.88 11.19 20.34
N PHE A 681 48.04 11.34 20.97
CA PHE A 681 48.16 11.69 22.39
C PHE A 681 47.42 12.99 22.73
N TRP A 682 47.71 14.08 22.02
CA TRP A 682 47.07 15.37 22.30
C TRP A 682 45.57 15.37 21.98
N SER A 683 45.15 14.62 20.94
CA SER A 683 43.73 14.46 20.61
C SER A 683 42.96 13.76 21.73
N GLU A 684 43.49 12.67 22.28
CA GLU A 684 42.85 11.98 23.40
C GLU A 684 42.89 12.82 24.69
N LEU A 685 44.02 13.45 24.99
CA LEU A 685 44.22 14.22 26.23
C LEU A 685 43.23 15.40 26.35
N LYS A 686 42.84 16.03 25.23
CA LYS A 686 41.85 17.11 25.19
C LYS A 686 40.47 16.72 25.72
N ASN A 687 40.14 15.44 25.64
CA ASN A 687 38.81 14.92 25.94
C ASN A 687 38.70 14.33 27.35
N ILE A 688 39.83 14.13 28.04
CA ILE A 688 39.86 13.54 29.38
C ILE A 688 39.75 14.64 30.43
N SER A 689 38.91 14.45 31.44
CA SER A 689 38.76 15.40 32.55
C SER A 689 39.96 15.34 33.49
N TRP A 690 40.86 16.33 33.38
CA TRP A 690 42.04 16.41 34.25
C TRP A 690 42.47 17.86 34.59
N CYS A 691 41.98 18.88 33.87
CA CYS A 691 42.40 20.27 34.11
C CYS A 691 41.76 20.82 35.40
N PRO A 692 42.53 21.39 36.33
CA PRO A 692 41.99 22.06 37.51
C PRO A 692 41.25 23.36 37.16
N VAL A 693 40.02 23.54 37.65
CA VAL A 693 39.14 24.68 37.27
C VAL A 693 38.54 25.41 38.47
N HIS A 694 38.19 26.68 38.29
CA HIS A 694 37.45 27.46 39.27
C HIS A 694 35.97 27.06 39.31
N VAL A 695 35.45 26.83 40.53
CA VAL A 695 34.05 26.47 40.77
C VAL A 695 33.16 27.72 40.87
N ALA A 696 33.65 28.81 41.47
CA ALA A 696 32.89 30.03 41.74
C ALA A 696 33.28 31.21 40.83
N PRO A 697 32.35 32.15 40.53
CA PRO A 697 32.61 33.29 39.68
C PRO A 697 33.63 34.26 40.29
N LEU A 698 34.57 34.71 39.46
CA LEU A 698 35.60 35.67 39.83
C LEU A 698 35.05 37.12 39.94
N LEU A 699 33.97 37.43 39.23
CA LEU A 699 33.26 38.72 39.25
C LEU A 699 31.77 38.49 39.53
N LYS A 700 31.19 39.25 40.46
CA LYS A 700 29.75 39.18 40.77
C LYS A 700 28.93 39.76 39.62
N GLY A 701 27.89 39.04 39.21
CA GLY A 701 27.03 39.42 38.08
C GLY A 701 27.52 38.95 36.70
N LEU A 702 28.77 38.48 36.57
CA LEU A 702 29.23 37.89 35.31
C LEU A 702 28.55 36.52 35.08
N PRO A 703 28.05 36.23 33.87
CA PRO A 703 27.54 34.91 33.52
C PRO A 703 28.56 33.82 33.82
N TRP A 704 28.16 32.77 34.55
CA TRP A 704 29.09 31.73 35.00
C TRP A 704 28.55 30.33 34.79
N PHE A 705 29.40 29.42 34.34
CA PHE A 705 29.08 28.00 34.20
C PHE A 705 29.06 27.32 35.58
N ILE A 706 27.86 26.99 36.06
CA ILE A 706 27.63 26.35 37.36
C ILE A 706 27.96 24.85 37.26
N SER A 707 29.02 24.41 37.94
CA SER A 707 29.36 22.99 38.15
C SER A 707 30.21 22.86 39.42
N GLU A 708 29.92 21.83 40.22
CA GLU A 708 30.64 21.47 41.45
C GLU A 708 31.97 20.75 41.18
N ASP A 709 32.25 20.38 39.92
CA ASP A 709 33.47 19.66 39.55
C ASP A 709 34.71 20.58 39.62
N ILE A 710 35.70 20.14 40.38
CA ILE A 710 37.00 20.83 40.54
C ILE A 710 37.97 20.58 39.38
N ILE A 711 37.64 19.62 38.51
CA ILE A 711 38.39 19.32 37.29
C ILE A 711 37.47 19.29 36.06
N ALA A 712 38.02 19.60 34.88
CA ALA A 712 37.30 19.58 33.61
C ALA A 712 38.22 19.15 32.46
N PRO A 713 37.67 18.69 31.32
CA PRO A 713 38.49 18.40 30.16
C PRO A 713 38.97 19.70 29.48
N PRO A 714 40.16 19.69 28.86
CA PRO A 714 40.71 20.86 28.16
C PRO A 714 39.76 21.46 27.11
N VAL A 715 38.94 20.64 26.44
CA VAL A 715 38.03 21.09 25.39
C VAL A 715 36.94 22.06 25.85
N ILE A 716 36.50 21.96 27.12
CA ILE A 716 35.52 22.90 27.71
C ILE A 716 36.16 23.90 28.66
N THR A 717 37.50 23.92 28.74
CA THR A 717 38.24 24.77 29.65
C THR A 717 38.95 25.87 28.87
N ARG A 718 38.98 27.09 29.42
CA ARG A 718 39.73 28.22 28.86
C ARG A 718 40.55 28.94 29.93
N PRO A 719 41.64 29.61 29.54
CA PRO A 719 42.42 30.45 30.46
C PRO A 719 41.59 31.60 31.04
N LYS A 720 41.98 32.06 32.23
CA LYS A 720 41.36 33.19 32.95
C LYS A 720 41.26 34.47 32.11
N SER A 721 42.21 34.72 31.20
CA SER A 721 42.20 35.90 30.31
C SER A 721 41.02 35.95 29.32
N GLN A 722 40.35 34.82 29.04
CA GLN A 722 39.21 34.75 28.11
C GLN A 722 37.85 34.72 28.82
N MET A 723 37.78 34.99 30.13
CA MET A 723 36.56 34.82 30.91
C MET A 723 35.36 35.62 30.37
N TRP A 724 35.54 36.85 29.88
CA TRP A 724 34.45 37.67 29.31
C TRP A 724 33.84 37.08 28.04
N LEU A 725 34.58 36.24 27.32
CA LEU A 725 34.17 35.63 26.07
C LEU A 725 33.40 34.31 26.23
N VAL A 726 33.62 33.57 27.33
CA VAL A 726 33.17 32.16 27.43
C VAL A 726 32.60 31.71 28.77
N SER A 727 32.67 32.55 29.82
CA SER A 727 32.38 32.16 31.22
C SER A 727 31.01 31.53 31.46
N SER A 728 30.00 31.82 30.63
CA SER A 728 28.66 31.21 30.73
C SER A 728 28.61 29.73 30.35
N LYS A 729 29.54 29.26 29.50
CA LYS A 729 29.46 27.96 28.82
C LYS A 729 30.73 27.11 28.93
N MET A 730 31.86 27.73 29.26
CA MET A 730 33.16 27.07 29.44
C MET A 730 33.67 27.25 30.87
N ARG A 731 34.47 26.28 31.33
CA ARG A 731 35.16 26.30 32.62
C ARG A 731 36.41 27.18 32.54
N ILE A 732 36.77 27.80 33.66
CA ILE A 732 37.96 28.66 33.72
C ILE A 732 39.07 27.93 34.48
N LEU A 733 40.22 27.80 33.84
CA LEU A 733 41.41 27.16 34.41
C LEU A 733 41.86 27.88 35.69
N SER A 734 42.18 27.13 36.74
CA SER A 734 42.63 27.68 38.03
C SER A 734 44.12 28.03 38.07
N ALA A 735 44.91 27.61 37.09
CA ALA A 735 46.35 27.86 37.06
C ALA A 735 46.66 29.27 36.53
N ASP A 736 47.54 29.99 37.24
CA ASP A 736 47.88 31.38 36.91
C ASP A 736 48.75 31.52 35.65
N SER A 737 49.45 30.45 35.23
CA SER A 737 50.26 30.47 34.00
C SER A 737 50.34 29.09 33.33
N CYS A 738 49.86 28.99 32.08
CA CYS A 738 50.06 27.84 31.20
C CYS A 738 50.90 28.30 29.99
N SER A 739 51.91 27.52 29.58
CA SER A 739 52.80 27.90 28.48
C SER A 739 52.07 28.03 27.14
N MET A 740 52.56 28.90 26.26
CA MET A 740 51.96 29.09 24.94
C MET A 740 51.97 27.81 24.09
N TYR A 741 52.95 26.93 24.28
CA TYR A 741 52.99 25.62 23.63
C TYR A 741 51.79 24.76 24.04
N LEU A 742 51.52 24.64 25.34
CA LEU A 742 50.37 23.88 25.83
C LEU A 742 49.04 24.53 25.42
N GLN A 743 48.93 25.86 25.47
CA GLN A 743 47.71 26.55 25.02
C GLN A 743 47.38 26.26 23.54
N ARG A 744 48.41 26.19 22.67
CA ARG A 744 48.25 25.80 21.26
C ARG A 744 47.87 24.32 21.14
N LYS A 745 48.64 23.42 21.79
CA LYS A 745 48.40 21.97 21.69
C LYS A 745 47.05 21.57 22.27
N LEU A 746 46.55 22.23 23.30
CA LEU A 746 45.23 22.01 23.93
C LEU A 746 44.07 22.73 23.19
N GLY A 747 44.36 23.57 22.20
CA GLY A 747 43.33 24.28 21.41
C GLY A 747 42.68 25.46 22.13
N TRP A 748 43.39 26.08 23.08
CA TRP A 748 42.93 27.26 23.82
C TRP A 748 43.16 28.58 23.08
N CYS A 749 44.06 28.58 22.09
CA CYS A 749 44.24 29.69 21.17
C CYS A 749 43.17 29.75 20.06
N ASP A 750 42.44 28.65 19.84
CA ASP A 750 41.42 28.59 18.80
C ASP A 750 40.18 29.42 19.18
N PRO A 751 39.52 30.07 18.21
CA PRO A 751 38.31 30.86 18.49
C PRO A 751 37.21 29.97 19.09
N PRO A 752 36.51 30.43 20.15
CA PRO A 752 35.39 29.69 20.71
C PRO A 752 34.30 29.46 19.65
N ASN A 753 33.53 28.38 19.81
CA ASN A 753 32.47 28.07 18.87
C ASN A 753 31.33 29.13 18.91
N VAL A 754 30.56 29.18 17.82
CA VAL A 754 29.44 30.12 17.65
C VAL A 754 28.44 30.05 18.80
N SER A 755 28.13 28.84 19.27
CA SER A 755 27.14 28.65 20.33
C SER A 755 27.61 29.22 21.68
N THR A 756 28.90 29.11 22.00
CA THR A 756 29.49 29.68 23.21
C THR A 756 29.46 31.21 23.16
N LEU A 757 29.94 31.81 22.06
CA LEU A 757 29.94 33.27 21.91
C LEU A 757 28.51 33.85 21.90
N SER A 758 27.58 33.21 21.20
CA SER A 758 26.18 33.65 21.15
C SER A 758 25.49 33.53 22.51
N SER A 759 25.74 32.42 23.23
CA SER A 759 25.18 32.24 24.58
C SER A 759 25.77 33.24 25.57
N GLN A 760 27.08 33.50 25.49
CA GLN A 760 27.74 34.50 26.32
C GLN A 760 27.10 35.87 26.12
N LEU A 761 26.87 36.28 24.87
CA LEU A 761 26.25 37.56 24.54
C LEU A 761 24.81 37.67 25.06
N VAL A 762 24.02 36.61 24.96
CA VAL A 762 22.64 36.57 25.48
C VAL A 762 22.60 36.58 27.01
N GLU A 763 23.49 35.85 27.68
CA GLU A 763 23.54 35.88 29.15
C GLU A 763 24.09 37.21 29.68
N LEU A 764 25.00 37.85 28.94
CA LEU A 764 25.43 39.22 29.26
C LEU A 764 24.29 40.23 29.12
N SER A 765 23.39 40.07 28.14
CA SER A 765 22.25 40.98 28.01
C SER A 765 21.22 40.84 29.12
N LYS A 766 21.01 39.61 29.63
CA LYS A 766 20.14 39.36 30.80
C LYS A 766 20.75 39.86 32.11
N SER A 767 22.05 39.67 32.29
CA SER A 767 22.78 40.06 33.50
C SER A 767 23.19 41.53 33.50
N HIS A 768 22.91 42.29 32.43
CA HIS A 768 23.30 43.70 32.31
C HIS A 768 22.76 44.56 33.47
N ASP A 769 21.48 44.39 33.84
CA ASP A 769 20.89 45.14 34.96
C ASP A 769 21.55 44.78 36.30
N GLU A 770 21.86 43.50 36.53
CA GLU A 770 22.56 43.04 37.74
C GLU A 770 24.00 43.57 37.79
N LEU A 771 24.74 43.48 36.68
CA LEU A 771 26.10 44.02 36.55
C LEU A 771 26.12 45.52 36.87
N LYS A 772 25.15 46.28 36.34
CA LYS A 772 25.02 47.73 36.57
C LYS A 772 24.65 48.09 38.01
N MET A 773 23.88 47.23 38.70
CA MET A 773 23.54 47.44 40.12
C MET A 773 24.74 47.23 41.06
N PHE A 774 25.66 46.32 40.76
CA PHE A 774 26.76 45.96 41.65
C PHE A 774 28.09 46.71 41.39
N SER A 775 28.12 47.62 40.41
CA SER A 775 29.35 48.26 39.91
C SER A 775 29.34 49.80 40.00
N ALA A 776 28.95 50.37 41.13
CA ALA A 776 28.86 51.83 41.29
C ALA A 776 30.20 52.58 41.08
N ASP A 777 31.36 51.89 41.12
CA ASP A 777 32.71 52.47 41.06
C ASP A 777 33.52 52.13 39.78
N THR A 778 33.03 51.24 38.91
CA THR A 778 33.74 50.80 37.69
C THR A 778 32.93 51.11 36.45
N ASP A 779 33.57 51.67 35.41
CA ASP A 779 32.94 51.95 34.10
C ASP A 779 32.67 50.65 33.33
N ILE A 780 31.69 49.88 33.80
CA ILE A 780 31.26 48.61 33.20
C ILE A 780 30.71 48.85 31.79
N ASP A 781 30.06 49.97 31.53
CA ASP A 781 29.53 50.29 30.20
C ASP A 781 30.69 50.41 29.19
N ALA A 782 31.86 50.96 29.59
CA ALA A 782 33.07 50.96 28.75
C ALA A 782 33.71 49.57 28.57
N ILE A 783 33.76 48.74 29.61
CA ILE A 783 34.28 47.36 29.52
C ILE A 783 33.37 46.50 28.63
N LEU A 784 32.05 46.60 28.82
CA LEU A 784 31.06 45.90 28.00
C LEU A 784 31.13 46.37 26.55
N GLN A 785 31.24 47.67 26.29
CA GLN A 785 31.41 48.19 24.93
C GLN A 785 32.62 47.54 24.24
N LYS A 786 33.78 47.47 24.92
CA LYS A 786 35.00 46.87 24.37
C LYS A 786 34.86 45.35 24.15
N GLU A 787 34.42 44.61 25.16
CA GLU A 787 34.32 43.14 25.08
C GLU A 787 33.21 42.69 24.11
N VAL A 788 32.08 43.40 24.05
CA VAL A 788 31.00 43.15 23.08
C VAL A 788 31.45 43.43 21.66
N GLN A 789 32.26 44.46 21.41
CA GLN A 789 32.87 44.70 20.10
C GLN A 789 33.82 43.55 19.69
N VAL A 790 34.61 43.01 20.61
CA VAL A 790 35.45 41.82 20.34
C VAL A 790 34.57 40.61 19.99
N MET A 791 33.44 40.42 20.68
CA MET A 791 32.47 39.38 20.34
C MET A 791 31.84 39.62 18.96
N TYR A 792 31.42 40.84 18.63
CA TYR A 792 30.85 41.17 17.32
C TYR A 792 31.85 41.00 16.19
N SER A 793 33.11 41.38 16.37
CA SER A 793 34.18 41.13 15.40
C SER A 793 34.30 39.63 15.09
N LYS A 794 34.41 38.79 16.14
CA LYS A 794 34.50 37.33 15.99
C LYS A 794 33.24 36.73 15.36
N LEU A 795 32.05 37.24 15.70
CA LEU A 795 30.79 36.78 15.13
C LEU A 795 30.61 37.22 13.67
N GLN A 796 31.12 38.40 13.31
CA GLN A 796 31.07 38.93 11.94
C GLN A 796 31.91 38.09 10.96
N ASP A 797 33.06 37.60 11.41
CA ASP A 797 33.94 36.72 10.61
C ASP A 797 33.27 35.38 10.25
N ILE A 798 32.30 34.95 11.05
CA ILE A 798 31.57 33.68 10.87
C ILE A 798 30.46 33.83 9.81
N ILE A 799 30.08 35.06 9.46
CA ILE A 799 29.02 35.33 8.49
C ILE A 799 29.46 34.99 7.08
N GLY A 800 28.71 34.09 6.43
CA GLY A 800 29.04 33.52 5.12
C GLY A 800 29.64 32.11 5.21
N THR A 801 29.94 31.62 6.41
CA THR A 801 30.28 30.21 6.67
C THR A 801 29.00 29.40 6.96
N PRO A 802 28.99 28.06 6.81
CA PRO A 802 27.85 27.22 7.18
C PRO A 802 27.40 27.39 8.65
N SER A 803 28.30 27.83 9.53
CA SER A 803 28.03 28.11 10.94
C SER A 803 27.24 29.42 11.17
N GLY A 804 27.13 30.30 10.16
CA GLY A 804 26.34 31.52 10.23
C GLY A 804 24.82 31.27 10.35
N ASN A 805 24.31 30.18 9.79
CA ASN A 805 22.90 29.81 9.96
C ASN A 805 22.57 29.39 11.40
N ALA A 806 23.55 28.83 12.12
CA ALA A 806 23.38 28.49 13.54
C ALA A 806 23.35 29.75 14.41
N LEU A 807 24.15 30.77 14.09
CA LEU A 807 24.16 32.06 14.77
C LEU A 807 22.77 32.71 14.78
N LYS A 808 22.09 32.70 13.62
CA LYS A 808 20.72 33.23 13.51
C LYS A 808 19.73 32.54 14.46
N LYS A 809 19.83 31.22 14.61
CA LYS A 809 18.96 30.47 15.53
C LYS A 809 19.22 30.77 17.01
N TYR A 810 20.48 30.99 17.40
CA TYR A 810 20.82 31.23 18.81
C TYR A 810 20.45 32.63 19.30
N LEU A 811 20.48 33.63 18.41
CA LEU A 811 20.24 35.02 18.75
C LEU A 811 18.82 35.49 18.42
N ASP A 812 18.01 34.69 17.72
CA ASP A 812 16.63 35.03 17.39
C ASP A 812 15.77 35.18 18.65
N GLY A 813 14.95 36.24 18.69
CA GLY A 813 14.08 36.54 19.83
C GLY A 813 14.75 37.18 21.06
N PHE A 814 16.09 37.33 21.10
CA PHE A 814 16.79 37.95 22.22
C PHE A 814 17.21 39.40 21.94
N GLN A 815 17.26 40.22 22.99
CA GLN A 815 17.83 41.57 22.95
C GLN A 815 19.34 41.46 23.14
N TRP A 816 20.09 41.41 22.04
CA TRP A 816 21.55 41.23 22.09
C TRP A 816 22.31 42.41 21.46
N VAL A 817 21.63 43.33 20.77
CA VAL A 817 22.27 44.50 20.15
C VAL A 817 22.43 45.59 21.21
N TYR A 818 23.65 45.76 21.71
CA TYR A 818 23.99 46.82 22.65
C TYR A 818 24.08 48.20 21.96
N VAL A 819 23.18 49.13 22.29
CA VAL A 819 23.13 50.49 21.71
C VAL A 819 23.83 51.55 22.57
N GLY A 820 24.59 51.12 23.58
CA GLY A 820 25.44 51.97 24.43
C GLY A 820 24.94 52.11 25.87
N ASP A 821 23.63 52.10 26.09
CA ASP A 821 23.00 52.18 27.42
C ASP A 821 22.12 50.98 27.76
N ARG A 822 21.75 50.18 26.75
CA ARG A 822 20.90 48.99 26.88
C ARG A 822 21.05 48.04 25.70
N PHE A 823 20.54 46.83 25.87
CA PHE A 823 20.37 45.86 24.80
C PHE A 823 18.99 46.00 24.15
N VAL A 824 18.92 46.01 22.83
CA VAL A 824 17.67 46.07 22.05
C VAL A 824 17.56 44.89 21.09
N ALA A 825 16.33 44.60 20.67
CA ALA A 825 16.06 43.56 19.69
C ALA A 825 16.41 44.06 18.27
N PRO A 826 16.99 43.22 17.39
CA PRO A 826 17.30 43.59 16.01
C PRO A 826 16.11 44.15 15.22
N GLN A 827 14.90 43.65 15.50
CA GLN A 827 13.68 44.05 14.78
C GLN A 827 13.22 45.48 15.13
N ALA A 828 13.65 46.02 16.28
CA ALA A 828 13.38 47.39 16.68
C ALA A 828 14.37 48.39 16.07
N LEU A 829 15.39 47.92 15.33
CA LEU A 829 16.42 48.73 14.70
C LEU A 829 16.27 48.76 13.18
N ALA A 830 16.50 49.93 12.58
CA ALA A 830 16.72 50.08 11.15
C ALA A 830 17.99 50.91 10.89
N PHE A 831 18.64 50.67 9.76
CA PHE A 831 19.79 51.48 9.33
C PHE A 831 19.38 52.90 8.92
N ASP A 832 18.20 53.06 8.34
CA ASP A 832 17.64 54.32 7.89
C ASP A 832 16.17 54.47 8.33
N SER A 833 15.82 55.64 8.85
CA SER A 833 14.46 55.96 9.28
C SER A 833 14.23 57.47 9.18
N PRO A 834 13.12 57.92 8.57
CA PRO A 834 12.88 59.34 8.32
C PRO A 834 12.67 60.14 9.62
N VAL A 835 12.22 59.50 10.70
CA VAL A 835 11.93 60.11 12.00
C VAL A 835 12.28 59.15 13.13
N LYS A 836 12.72 59.68 14.28
CA LYS A 836 12.99 58.87 15.49
C LYS A 836 11.67 58.53 16.20
N TYR A 837 11.18 57.30 16.07
CA TYR A 837 9.97 56.83 16.75
C TYR A 837 10.25 56.24 18.15
N HIS A 838 11.01 56.97 18.97
CA HIS A 838 11.36 56.56 20.33
C HIS A 838 10.11 56.53 21.25
N PRO A 839 9.97 55.56 22.18
CA PRO A 839 10.90 54.48 22.56
C PRO A 839 10.68 53.14 21.80
N TYR A 840 9.87 53.11 20.74
CA TYR A 840 9.44 51.83 20.14
C TYR A 840 10.31 51.36 18.99
N LEU A 841 10.88 52.28 18.20
CA LEU A 841 11.77 51.99 17.07
C LEU A 841 13.03 52.89 17.14
N TYR A 842 14.18 52.34 16.78
CA TYR A 842 15.51 52.93 16.93
C TYR A 842 16.30 52.92 15.62
N THR A 843 17.27 53.82 15.51
CA THR A 843 18.27 53.83 14.41
C THR A 843 19.59 53.27 14.92
N VAL A 844 20.30 52.50 14.10
CA VAL A 844 21.61 51.90 14.47
C VAL A 844 22.65 53.01 14.78
N PRO A 845 23.31 52.99 15.95
CA PRO A 845 24.40 53.91 16.30
C PRO A 845 25.62 53.80 15.37
N SER A 846 26.39 54.88 15.25
CA SER A 846 27.59 54.95 14.38
C SER A 846 28.65 53.93 14.72
N GLU A 847 28.81 53.59 16.00
CA GLU A 847 29.83 52.68 16.54
C GLU A 847 29.57 51.23 16.13
N LEU A 848 28.32 50.90 15.77
CA LEU A 848 27.94 49.58 15.29
C LEU A 848 27.93 49.46 13.76
N SER A 849 28.21 50.56 13.05
CA SER A 849 28.19 50.59 11.59
C SER A 849 29.25 49.66 10.96
N GLU A 850 30.38 49.43 11.63
CA GLU A 850 31.42 48.48 11.22
C GLU A 850 30.94 47.02 11.22
N PHE A 851 29.87 46.73 11.98
CA PHE A 851 29.24 45.42 12.06
C PHE A 851 28.00 45.29 11.17
N LYS A 852 27.87 46.13 10.14
CA LYS A 852 26.70 46.17 9.24
C LYS A 852 26.34 44.79 8.67
N LYS A 853 27.35 43.99 8.30
CA LYS A 853 27.18 42.63 7.75
C LYS A 853 26.52 41.69 8.76
N LEU A 854 26.92 41.78 10.04
CA LEU A 854 26.31 41.04 11.16
C LEU A 854 24.87 41.46 11.42
N LEU A 855 24.65 42.76 11.54
CA LEU A 855 23.35 43.29 11.89
C LEU A 855 22.30 43.03 10.79
N SER A 856 22.68 43.15 9.51
CA SER A 856 21.76 42.90 8.39
C SER A 856 21.32 41.43 8.28
N GLU A 857 22.24 40.48 8.46
CA GLU A 857 21.93 39.04 8.37
C GLU A 857 21.06 38.54 9.55
N LEU A 858 21.20 39.20 10.70
CA LEU A 858 20.52 38.86 11.95
C LEU A 858 19.25 39.69 12.22
N GLY A 859 18.71 40.37 11.20
CA GLY A 859 17.35 40.89 11.22
C GLY A 859 17.20 42.41 11.35
N VAL A 860 18.28 43.19 11.33
CA VAL A 860 18.21 44.65 11.22
C VAL A 860 17.95 45.04 9.75
N ARG A 861 16.80 45.69 9.49
CA ARG A 861 16.39 46.08 8.13
C ARG A 861 17.01 47.41 7.70
N GLN A 862 17.01 47.66 6.38
CA GLN A 862 17.39 48.98 5.87
C GLN A 862 16.38 50.05 6.32
N THR A 863 15.09 49.78 6.20
CA THR A 863 13.98 50.65 6.63
C THR A 863 12.86 49.82 7.28
N PHE A 864 11.97 50.47 8.04
CA PHE A 864 10.79 49.83 8.65
C PHE A 864 9.66 49.59 7.64
N ASP A 865 8.84 48.56 7.86
CA ASP A 865 7.65 48.24 7.05
C ASP A 865 6.33 48.52 7.79
N GLY A 866 5.20 48.34 7.10
CA GLY A 866 3.87 48.61 7.64
C GLY A 866 3.55 47.84 8.93
N MET A 867 4.11 46.65 9.13
CA MET A 867 3.86 45.86 10.35
C MET A 867 4.57 46.45 11.57
N ASP A 868 5.74 47.07 11.37
CA ASP A 868 6.48 47.74 12.45
C ASP A 868 5.73 48.94 12.98
N TYR A 869 5.18 49.75 12.08
CA TYR A 869 4.35 50.90 12.40
C TYR A 869 3.06 50.47 13.13
N LEU A 870 2.42 49.39 12.68
CA LEU A 870 1.27 48.79 13.36
C LEU A 870 1.62 48.34 14.79
N ASN A 871 2.77 47.69 14.98
CA ASN A 871 3.21 47.24 16.30
C ASN A 871 3.59 48.41 17.21
N ALA A 872 4.15 49.49 16.66
CA ALA A 872 4.39 50.73 17.40
C ALA A 872 3.07 51.35 17.88
N LEU A 873 2.04 51.40 17.03
CA LEU A 873 0.70 51.87 17.42
C LEU A 873 0.04 50.98 18.48
N ARG A 874 0.18 49.65 18.39
CA ARG A 874 -0.34 48.72 19.43
C ARG A 874 0.35 48.88 20.78
N ARG A 875 1.67 49.11 20.78
CA ARG A 875 2.42 49.38 22.02
C ARG A 875 1.96 50.70 22.65
N LEU A 876 1.79 51.73 21.83
CA LEU A 876 1.22 53.00 22.29
C LEU A 876 -0.21 52.83 22.83
N GLU A 877 -1.07 52.05 22.15
CA GLU A 877 -2.43 51.73 22.62
C GLU A 877 -2.39 51.05 24.01
N GLY A 878 -1.46 50.11 24.21
CA GLY A 878 -1.24 49.45 25.50
C GLY A 878 -0.74 50.40 26.61
N ASP A 879 0.07 51.38 26.26
CA ASP A 879 0.60 52.38 27.20
C ASP A 879 -0.45 53.43 27.58
N VAL A 880 -1.32 53.83 26.64
CA VAL A 880 -2.36 54.86 26.82
C VAL A 880 -3.67 54.30 27.42
N LYS A 881 -3.93 52.99 27.28
CA LYS A 881 -5.05 52.25 27.93
C LYS A 881 -6.46 52.83 27.66
N GLY A 882 -6.69 53.41 26.48
CA GLY A 882 -8.02 53.88 26.05
C GLY A 882 -8.38 55.32 26.42
N GLU A 883 -7.45 56.07 27.00
CA GLU A 883 -7.58 57.52 27.21
C GLU A 883 -7.39 58.32 25.90
N PRO A 884 -7.94 59.54 25.78
CA PRO A 884 -7.71 60.39 24.62
C PRO A 884 -6.23 60.76 24.50
N LEU A 885 -5.69 60.66 23.29
CA LEU A 885 -4.27 60.90 23.01
C LEU A 885 -3.87 62.37 23.27
N SER A 886 -2.67 62.58 23.83
CA SER A 886 -2.09 63.93 23.96
C SER A 886 -1.76 64.52 22.57
N THR A 887 -1.52 65.83 22.48
CA THR A 887 -1.17 66.47 21.20
C THR A 887 0.11 65.89 20.58
N ASP A 888 1.12 65.61 21.40
CA ASP A 888 2.38 64.98 20.96
C ASP A 888 2.14 63.54 20.49
N GLN A 889 1.30 62.78 21.21
CA GLN A 889 0.92 61.41 20.82
C GLN A 889 0.06 61.38 19.56
N LEU A 890 -0.86 62.32 19.36
CA LEU A 890 -1.63 62.47 18.13
C LEU A 890 -0.72 62.80 16.95
N SER A 891 0.27 63.67 17.14
CA SER A 891 1.27 63.98 16.11
C SER A 891 2.12 62.76 15.75
N PHE A 892 2.53 61.98 16.76
CA PHE A 892 3.25 60.72 16.57
C PHE A 892 2.39 59.71 15.81
N VAL A 893 1.13 59.52 16.20
CA VAL A 893 0.19 58.62 15.51
C VAL A 893 -0.04 59.06 14.07
N HIS A 894 -0.17 60.36 13.82
CA HIS A 894 -0.30 60.89 12.45
C HIS A 894 0.93 60.54 11.60
N CYS A 895 2.15 60.83 12.09
CA CYS A 895 3.39 60.48 11.39
C CYS A 895 3.53 58.97 11.13
N VAL A 896 3.12 58.14 12.11
CA VAL A 896 3.16 56.68 11.98
C VAL A 896 2.11 56.17 10.97
N LEU A 897 0.92 56.78 10.92
CA LEU A 897 -0.12 56.47 9.94
C LEU A 897 0.25 56.91 8.52
N GLU A 898 0.90 58.07 8.37
CA GLU A 898 1.47 58.51 7.09
C GLU A 898 2.58 57.55 6.64
N ALA A 899 3.53 57.24 7.52
CA ALA A 899 4.60 56.29 7.22
C ALA A 899 4.07 54.88 6.87
N PHE A 900 3.00 54.44 7.55
CA PHE A 900 2.31 53.18 7.23
C PHE A 900 1.72 53.18 5.82
N VAL A 901 1.14 54.31 5.41
CA VAL A 901 0.53 54.47 4.09
C VAL A 901 1.58 54.66 2.99
N ASP A 902 2.71 55.29 3.31
CA ASP A 902 3.85 55.44 2.41
C ASP A 902 4.55 54.09 2.12
N CYS A 903 4.35 53.07 2.97
CA CYS A 903 4.75 51.69 2.63
C CYS A 903 3.98 51.12 1.42
N TYR A 904 2.83 51.70 1.06
CA TYR A 904 1.95 51.22 -0.02
C TYR A 904 1.55 52.38 -0.97
N PRO A 905 2.49 52.88 -1.81
CA PRO A 905 2.23 54.03 -2.68
C PRO A 905 1.26 53.70 -3.84
N ASP A 906 1.40 52.52 -4.46
CA ASP A 906 0.65 52.13 -5.67
C ASP A 906 -0.51 51.14 -5.40
N SER A 907 -0.74 50.75 -4.15
CA SER A 907 -1.76 49.77 -3.77
C SER A 907 -2.34 50.05 -2.39
N GLN A 908 -3.54 49.54 -2.09
CA GLN A 908 -4.10 49.63 -0.75
C GLN A 908 -3.45 48.57 0.15
N ALA A 909 -3.22 48.90 1.42
CA ALA A 909 -2.63 47.96 2.35
C ALA A 909 -3.52 46.69 2.47
N PRO A 910 -2.95 45.49 2.71
CA PRO A 910 -3.73 44.28 2.87
C PRO A 910 -4.85 44.40 3.93
N ASP A 911 -6.04 43.89 3.62
CA ASP A 911 -7.23 43.96 4.50
C ASP A 911 -6.96 43.47 5.93
N VAL A 912 -6.08 42.49 6.13
CA VAL A 912 -5.69 41.97 7.45
C VAL A 912 -5.01 43.03 8.31
N LEU A 913 -4.13 43.84 7.71
CA LEU A 913 -3.43 44.92 8.40
C LEU A 913 -4.37 46.09 8.66
N LEU A 914 -5.21 46.45 7.68
CA LEU A 914 -6.22 47.50 7.82
C LEU A 914 -7.23 47.18 8.93
N ASN A 915 -7.69 45.93 9.02
CA ASN A 915 -8.62 45.50 10.07
C ASN A 915 -8.02 45.54 11.50
N SER A 916 -6.69 45.52 11.60
CA SER A 916 -5.95 45.56 12.85
C SER A 916 -5.51 46.97 13.24
N LEU A 917 -5.75 47.95 12.38
CA LEU A 917 -5.28 49.32 12.56
C LEU A 917 -6.20 50.08 13.51
N ALA A 918 -5.60 50.69 14.53
CA ALA A 918 -6.28 51.59 15.44
C ALA A 918 -6.05 53.04 14.98
N ILE A 919 -7.14 53.75 14.73
CA ILE A 919 -7.16 55.11 14.21
C ILE A 919 -7.90 55.99 15.22
N PRO A 920 -7.44 57.21 15.52
CA PRO A 920 -8.15 58.10 16.43
C PRO A 920 -9.56 58.42 15.91
N ASP A 921 -10.56 58.25 16.78
CA ASP A 921 -11.95 58.65 16.53
C ASP A 921 -12.16 60.16 16.77
N SER A 922 -13.39 60.64 16.60
CA SER A 922 -13.73 62.06 16.81
C SER A 922 -13.39 62.62 18.21
N LEU A 923 -13.14 61.76 19.21
CA LEU A 923 -12.75 62.13 20.57
C LEU A 923 -11.24 61.99 20.83
N GLY A 924 -10.45 61.57 19.83
CA GLY A 924 -9.00 61.38 19.94
C GLY A 924 -8.61 60.05 20.59
N VAL A 925 -9.52 59.08 20.65
CA VAL A 925 -9.28 57.74 21.21
C VAL A 925 -8.98 56.76 20.08
N LEU A 926 -7.90 55.99 20.21
CA LEU A 926 -7.53 54.95 19.24
C LEU A 926 -8.63 53.89 19.16
N THR A 927 -9.30 53.83 18.02
CA THR A 927 -10.45 52.97 17.76
C THR A 927 -10.20 52.15 16.49
N PRO A 928 -10.62 50.87 16.42
CA PRO A 928 -10.43 50.07 15.21
C PRO A 928 -11.04 50.71 13.96
N ALA A 929 -10.26 50.79 12.88
CA ALA A 929 -10.65 51.45 11.62
C ALA A 929 -12.01 51.00 11.07
N ARG A 930 -12.33 49.70 11.21
CA ARG A 930 -13.61 49.09 10.77
C ARG A 930 -14.87 49.66 11.44
N ASN A 931 -14.72 50.21 12.65
CA ASN A 931 -15.81 50.77 13.44
C ASN A 931 -16.03 52.26 13.14
N LEU A 932 -15.13 52.86 12.34
CA LEU A 932 -15.16 54.26 11.99
C LEU A 932 -15.68 54.44 10.56
N VAL A 933 -16.31 55.57 10.34
CA VAL A 933 -16.77 56.02 9.03
C VAL A 933 -16.20 57.41 8.77
N TYR A 934 -15.71 57.64 7.56
CA TYR A 934 -15.34 58.98 7.12
C TYR A 934 -16.48 59.60 6.31
N ASN A 935 -16.73 60.90 6.50
CA ASN A 935 -17.87 61.58 5.90
C ASN A 935 -17.55 62.05 4.47
N ASP A 936 -17.90 61.23 3.47
CA ASP A 936 -17.74 61.49 2.04
C ASP A 936 -19.04 61.95 1.34
N ALA A 937 -20.13 62.09 2.09
CA ALA A 937 -21.44 62.53 1.61
C ALA A 937 -22.12 63.48 2.63
N PRO A 938 -21.58 64.69 2.82
CA PRO A 938 -22.06 65.62 3.85
C PRO A 938 -23.53 66.07 3.67
N TRP A 939 -24.15 65.80 2.52
CA TRP A 939 -25.57 66.09 2.23
C TRP A 939 -26.55 65.01 2.68
N MET A 940 -26.10 63.81 3.03
CA MET A 940 -26.97 62.81 3.66
C MET A 940 -27.17 63.20 5.13
N ASN A 941 -28.42 63.41 5.56
CA ASN A 941 -28.75 63.67 6.97
C ASN A 941 -28.54 62.40 7.81
N ALA A 942 -27.27 62.02 8.04
CA ALA A 942 -26.91 60.96 8.95
C ALA A 942 -27.03 61.50 10.38
N ASN A 943 -27.89 60.89 11.20
CA ASN A 943 -27.95 61.22 12.62
C ASN A 943 -26.58 60.88 13.26
N PRO A 944 -25.89 61.85 13.90
CA PRO A 944 -24.54 61.64 14.42
C PRO A 944 -24.48 60.66 15.60
N THR A 945 -25.62 60.28 16.19
CA THR A 945 -25.69 59.32 17.29
C THR A 945 -25.65 57.86 16.88
N SER A 946 -25.75 57.54 15.57
CA SER A 946 -25.78 56.14 15.09
C SER A 946 -24.48 55.63 14.48
N LYS A 947 -23.46 56.47 14.24
CA LYS A 947 -22.19 56.08 13.61
C LYS A 947 -20.99 56.83 14.22
N ASN A 948 -19.85 56.15 14.41
CA ASN A 948 -18.62 56.74 14.94
C ASN A 948 -17.76 57.32 13.80
N PHE A 949 -17.34 58.57 13.93
CA PHE A 949 -16.54 59.27 12.92
C PHE A 949 -15.05 59.28 13.26
N ILE A 950 -14.20 59.32 12.23
CA ILE A 950 -12.75 59.52 12.37
C ILE A 950 -12.41 60.92 12.92
N HIS A 951 -11.23 61.05 13.55
CA HIS A 951 -10.73 62.34 14.02
C HIS A 951 -10.47 63.32 12.85
N LEU A 952 -10.71 64.61 13.07
CA LEU A 952 -10.56 65.67 12.05
C LEU A 952 -9.11 65.88 11.58
N SER A 953 -8.12 65.43 12.35
CA SER A 953 -6.72 65.51 11.93
C SER A 953 -6.37 64.54 10.80
N ILE A 954 -7.26 63.58 10.48
CA ILE A 954 -7.04 62.61 9.42
C ILE A 954 -7.90 63.01 8.23
N GLY A 955 -7.24 63.34 7.11
CA GLY A 955 -7.92 63.71 5.87
C GLY A 955 -8.71 62.54 5.26
N ASN A 956 -9.77 62.83 4.50
CA ASN A 956 -10.61 61.81 3.84
C ASN A 956 -9.82 60.88 2.91
N GLU A 957 -8.80 61.40 2.22
CA GLU A 957 -7.92 60.62 1.34
C GLU A 957 -7.09 59.61 2.14
N LEU A 958 -6.48 60.07 3.25
CA LEU A 958 -5.74 59.21 4.17
C LEU A 958 -6.67 58.16 4.78
N ALA A 959 -7.86 58.56 5.26
CA ALA A 959 -8.86 57.64 5.81
C ALA A 959 -9.31 56.56 4.81
N ASN A 960 -9.50 56.93 3.54
CA ASN A 960 -9.83 55.98 2.49
C ASN A 960 -8.69 54.98 2.23
N ARG A 961 -7.43 55.47 2.17
CA ARG A 961 -6.26 54.60 2.03
C ARG A 961 -6.06 53.69 3.24
N LEU A 962 -6.48 54.13 4.43
CA LEU A 962 -6.52 53.37 5.67
C LEU A 962 -7.73 52.42 5.81
N GLY A 963 -8.54 52.25 4.75
CA GLY A 963 -9.63 51.26 4.72
C GLY A 963 -10.85 51.60 5.58
N VAL A 964 -10.95 52.84 6.07
CA VAL A 964 -12.13 53.33 6.79
C VAL A 964 -13.31 53.36 5.81
N ARG A 965 -14.51 52.96 6.26
CA ARG A 965 -15.68 52.87 5.37
C ARG A 965 -16.19 54.26 4.98
N SER A 966 -16.60 54.40 3.73
CA SER A 966 -17.37 55.55 3.24
C SER A 966 -18.80 55.52 3.79
N LEU A 967 -19.38 56.70 4.04
CA LEU A 967 -20.75 56.84 4.52
C LEU A 967 -21.76 56.30 3.48
N ARG A 968 -21.49 56.44 2.18
CA ARG A 968 -22.36 56.01 1.07
C ARG A 968 -22.48 54.49 0.94
N GLY A 969 -21.37 53.76 1.15
CA GLY A 969 -21.34 52.30 0.98
C GLY A 969 -22.06 51.52 2.09
N SER A 970 -22.32 52.16 3.23
CA SER A 970 -22.86 51.51 4.44
C SER A 970 -24.39 51.32 4.44
N SER A 971 -25.15 51.90 3.51
CA SER A 971 -26.63 51.78 3.44
C SER A 971 -27.14 50.71 2.46
N LEU A 972 -26.25 49.97 1.78
CA LEU A 972 -26.58 48.94 0.77
C LEU A 972 -26.61 47.49 1.33
N LEU A 973 -26.51 47.31 2.65
CA LEU A 973 -26.34 46.01 3.34
C LEU A 973 -27.50 45.71 4.32
N ASP A 974 -28.75 46.06 3.98
CA ASP A 974 -29.93 45.52 4.67
C ASP A 974 -30.47 44.32 3.88
N ASP A 975 -30.27 43.11 4.44
CA ASP A 975 -30.38 41.77 3.84
C ASP A 975 -31.79 41.30 3.40
N GLU A 976 -32.82 42.16 3.37
CA GLU A 976 -34.19 41.75 2.97
C GLU A 976 -34.48 41.87 1.46
N LEU A 977 -33.63 42.56 0.69
CA LEU A 977 -33.84 42.86 -0.74
C LEU A 977 -33.11 41.91 -1.71
N MET A 978 -32.30 40.97 -1.22
CA MET A 978 -31.41 40.12 -2.03
C MET A 978 -31.75 38.61 -1.88
N ARG A 979 -32.94 38.18 -2.29
CA ARG A 979 -33.25 36.74 -2.46
C ARG A 979 -32.96 36.30 -3.89
N ASN A 980 -32.10 35.29 -4.07
CA ASN A 980 -31.78 34.68 -5.36
C ASN A 980 -33.07 34.20 -6.04
N LEU A 981 -33.44 34.86 -7.14
CA LEU A 981 -34.48 34.36 -8.04
C LEU A 981 -33.88 33.23 -8.89
N PRO A 982 -34.70 32.26 -9.34
CA PRO A 982 -34.23 31.28 -10.31
C PRO A 982 -33.80 32.03 -11.59
N CYS A 983 -32.57 31.76 -12.04
CA CYS A 983 -32.04 32.21 -13.32
C CYS A 983 -31.58 30.98 -14.08
N MET A 984 -32.01 30.82 -15.33
CA MET A 984 -31.52 29.71 -16.14
C MET A 984 -30.05 29.95 -16.50
N GLU A 985 -29.24 28.90 -16.44
CA GLU A 985 -27.82 28.99 -16.83
C GLU A 985 -27.69 29.26 -18.33
N TYR A 986 -26.70 30.09 -18.69
CA TYR A 986 -26.43 30.47 -20.08
C TYR A 986 -26.33 29.26 -21.02
N ALA A 987 -25.66 28.18 -20.61
CA ALA A 987 -25.50 26.98 -21.42
C ALA A 987 -26.85 26.33 -21.79
N LYS A 988 -27.81 26.33 -20.85
CA LYS A 988 -29.15 25.77 -21.09
C LYS A 988 -29.99 26.68 -21.97
N ILE A 989 -29.86 28.00 -21.81
CA ILE A 989 -30.50 28.98 -22.70
C ILE A 989 -29.98 28.80 -24.13
N SER A 990 -28.66 28.70 -24.33
CA SER A 990 -28.06 28.47 -25.65
C SER A 990 -28.55 27.16 -26.30
N GLU A 991 -28.67 26.08 -25.53
CA GLU A 991 -29.20 24.80 -26.01
C GLU A 991 -30.65 24.94 -26.48
N LEU A 992 -31.51 25.60 -25.70
CA LEU A 992 -32.91 25.81 -26.06
C LEU A 992 -33.07 26.71 -27.28
N LEU A 993 -32.30 27.79 -27.38
CA LEU A 993 -32.28 28.66 -28.56
C LEU A 993 -31.80 27.91 -29.82
N ALA A 994 -30.85 26.98 -29.70
CA ALA A 994 -30.39 26.19 -30.84
C ALA A 994 -31.41 25.12 -31.29
N LEU A 995 -32.15 24.52 -30.36
CA LEU A 995 -33.11 23.45 -30.66
C LEU A 995 -34.46 23.98 -31.15
N TYR A 996 -34.90 25.13 -30.64
CA TYR A 996 -36.26 25.64 -30.82
C TYR A 996 -36.33 27.13 -31.21
N GLY A 997 -35.21 27.84 -31.25
CA GLY A 997 -35.18 29.28 -31.51
C GLY A 997 -34.91 29.62 -32.97
N GLU A 998 -35.74 30.47 -33.56
CA GLU A 998 -35.40 31.25 -34.75
C GLU A 998 -35.58 32.75 -34.42
N SER A 999 -34.64 33.59 -34.84
CA SER A 999 -34.64 35.03 -34.50
C SER A 999 -35.89 35.76 -34.99
N ASP A 1000 -36.49 35.27 -36.07
CA ASP A 1000 -37.67 35.87 -36.70
C ASP A 1000 -38.94 35.68 -35.84
N PHE A 1001 -38.90 34.77 -34.85
CA PHE A 1001 -40.02 34.47 -33.96
C PHE A 1001 -40.05 35.26 -32.65
N LEU A 1002 -39.02 36.05 -32.32
CA LEU A 1002 -38.99 36.86 -31.07
C LEU A 1002 -40.25 37.71 -30.88
N LEU A 1003 -40.69 38.43 -31.93
CA LEU A 1003 -41.87 39.28 -31.83
C LEU A 1003 -43.16 38.47 -31.70
N PHE A 1004 -43.22 37.29 -32.31
CA PHE A 1004 -44.37 36.40 -32.19
C PHE A 1004 -44.46 35.80 -30.77
N ASP A 1005 -43.33 35.41 -30.18
CA ASP A 1005 -43.24 34.93 -28.80
C ASP A 1005 -43.70 36.01 -27.79
N LEU A 1006 -43.28 37.26 -28.01
CA LEU A 1006 -43.67 38.39 -27.16
C LEU A 1006 -45.17 38.74 -27.31
N ILE A 1007 -45.73 38.61 -28.52
CA ILE A 1007 -47.16 38.84 -28.76
C ILE A 1007 -47.99 37.70 -28.17
N GLU A 1008 -47.57 36.44 -28.30
CA GLU A 1008 -48.22 35.29 -27.65
C GLU A 1008 -48.24 35.50 -26.13
N LEU A 1009 -47.10 35.87 -25.53
CA LEU A 1009 -47.02 36.17 -24.11
C LEU A 1009 -47.96 37.31 -23.70
N ALA A 1010 -48.03 38.38 -24.50
CA ALA A 1010 -48.92 39.50 -24.24
C ALA A 1010 -50.40 39.10 -24.30
N ASP A 1011 -50.77 38.26 -25.26
CA ASP A 1011 -52.13 37.73 -25.41
C ASP A 1011 -52.53 36.88 -24.18
N TYR A 1012 -51.65 35.97 -23.75
CA TYR A 1012 -51.88 35.20 -22.51
C TYR A 1012 -51.92 36.06 -21.24
N CYS A 1013 -51.22 37.20 -21.22
CA CYS A 1013 -51.32 38.17 -20.14
C CYS A 1013 -52.63 38.98 -20.17
N ASN A 1014 -53.45 38.86 -21.23
CA ASN A 1014 -54.59 39.72 -21.57
C ASN A 1014 -54.21 41.19 -21.77
N ALA A 1015 -53.08 41.45 -22.42
CA ALA A 1015 -52.63 42.81 -22.72
C ALA A 1015 -53.59 43.49 -23.70
N LYS A 1016 -54.00 44.72 -23.37
CA LYS A 1016 -54.90 45.50 -24.24
C LYS A 1016 -54.18 45.98 -25.49
N LYS A 1017 -52.89 46.30 -25.35
CA LYS A 1017 -51.99 46.76 -26.40
C LYS A 1017 -50.56 46.36 -26.05
N VAL A 1018 -49.76 46.13 -27.08
CA VAL A 1018 -48.31 45.89 -26.96
C VAL A 1018 -47.58 47.04 -27.64
N HIS A 1019 -46.69 47.70 -26.91
CA HIS A 1019 -45.82 48.74 -27.45
C HIS A 1019 -44.40 48.18 -27.58
N LEU A 1020 -43.83 48.27 -28.78
CA LEU A 1020 -42.44 47.91 -29.07
C LEU A 1020 -41.65 49.20 -29.30
N ILE A 1021 -40.75 49.54 -28.38
CA ILE A 1021 -40.02 50.81 -28.39
C ILE A 1021 -38.53 50.50 -28.45
N TYR A 1022 -37.89 50.84 -29.56
CA TYR A 1022 -36.43 50.85 -29.63
C TYR A 1022 -35.91 52.21 -29.16
N ASP A 1023 -35.42 52.25 -27.93
CA ASP A 1023 -34.89 53.44 -27.28
C ASP A 1023 -33.39 53.55 -27.53
N LYS A 1024 -32.96 54.63 -28.20
CA LYS A 1024 -31.54 54.89 -28.53
C LYS A 1024 -30.83 55.78 -27.52
N ARG A 1025 -31.48 56.15 -26.42
CA ARG A 1025 -30.89 57.04 -25.41
C ARG A 1025 -29.76 56.32 -24.66
N GLU A 1026 -28.77 57.11 -24.21
CA GLU A 1026 -27.74 56.67 -23.28
C GLU A 1026 -27.91 57.42 -21.96
N HIS A 1027 -27.84 56.69 -20.84
CA HIS A 1027 -28.07 57.23 -19.50
C HIS A 1027 -26.75 57.48 -18.74
N PRO A 1028 -26.69 58.50 -17.85
CA PRO A 1028 -25.49 58.81 -17.08
C PRO A 1028 -25.09 57.69 -16.11
N LYS A 1029 -23.79 57.35 -16.08
CA LYS A 1029 -23.25 56.27 -15.24
C LYS A 1029 -22.83 56.69 -13.82
N GLN A 1030 -23.10 57.94 -13.41
CA GLN A 1030 -22.55 58.57 -12.21
C GLN A 1030 -23.32 58.29 -10.91
N SER A 1031 -24.62 57.97 -11.02
CA SER A 1031 -25.51 57.77 -9.88
C SER A 1031 -26.20 56.41 -9.97
N LEU A 1032 -25.39 55.37 -10.11
CA LEU A 1032 -25.84 53.98 -10.19
C LEU A 1032 -25.74 53.30 -8.82
N LEU A 1033 -26.64 52.36 -8.55
CA LEU A 1033 -26.61 51.52 -7.34
C LEU A 1033 -25.33 50.67 -7.27
N GLN A 1034 -24.84 50.22 -8.43
CA GLN A 1034 -23.57 49.53 -8.60
C GLN A 1034 -22.93 49.98 -9.92
N GLN A 1035 -21.61 50.11 -9.92
CA GLN A 1035 -20.86 50.62 -11.07
C GLN A 1035 -20.86 49.64 -12.26
N SER A 1036 -21.03 48.33 -12.00
CA SER A 1036 -21.18 47.26 -13.01
C SER A 1036 -22.43 47.40 -13.89
N LEU A 1037 -23.47 48.10 -13.42
CA LEU A 1037 -24.68 48.39 -14.22
C LEU A 1037 -24.44 49.49 -15.27
N GLY A 1038 -23.24 50.06 -15.32
CA GLY A 1038 -22.88 51.11 -16.25
C GLY A 1038 -23.02 50.69 -17.72
N ASP A 1039 -22.75 49.43 -18.05
CA ASP A 1039 -22.79 48.97 -19.44
C ASP A 1039 -24.20 48.68 -19.94
N LEU A 1040 -25.17 48.54 -19.03
CA LEU A 1040 -26.60 48.40 -19.34
C LEU A 1040 -27.33 49.73 -19.51
N GLN A 1041 -26.64 50.87 -19.39
CA GLN A 1041 -27.23 52.21 -19.52
C GLN A 1041 -27.36 52.71 -20.98
N GLY A 1042 -27.10 51.84 -21.96
CA GLY A 1042 -27.16 52.16 -23.38
C GLY A 1042 -28.55 52.01 -24.01
N SER A 1043 -28.58 51.89 -25.34
CA SER A 1043 -29.81 51.68 -26.11
C SER A 1043 -30.51 50.36 -25.75
N SER A 1044 -31.85 50.35 -25.74
CA SER A 1044 -32.64 49.16 -25.35
C SER A 1044 -33.87 48.95 -26.24
N LEU A 1045 -34.30 47.69 -26.38
CA LEU A 1045 -35.63 47.36 -26.88
C LEU A 1045 -36.57 47.20 -25.67
N THR A 1046 -37.44 48.18 -25.45
CA THR A 1046 -38.42 48.18 -24.38
C THR A 1046 -39.77 47.70 -24.92
N VAL A 1047 -40.34 46.68 -24.27
CA VAL A 1047 -41.65 46.11 -24.62
C VAL A 1047 -42.62 46.40 -23.48
N VAL A 1048 -43.75 47.05 -23.78
CA VAL A 1048 -44.75 47.41 -22.77
C VAL A 1048 -46.07 46.69 -23.05
N PHE A 1049 -46.48 45.83 -22.12
CA PHE A 1049 -47.79 45.19 -22.12
C PHE A 1049 -48.79 46.07 -21.36
N GLU A 1050 -49.66 46.75 -22.09
CA GLU A 1050 -50.58 47.74 -21.51
C GLU A 1050 -51.74 47.07 -20.78
N GLY A 1051 -51.93 47.44 -19.52
CA GLY A 1051 -53.03 46.95 -18.68
C GLY A 1051 -52.77 45.62 -17.98
N THR A 1052 -51.53 45.12 -18.00
CA THR A 1052 -51.16 43.83 -17.40
C THR A 1052 -50.09 44.01 -16.32
N ILE A 1053 -50.24 43.24 -15.25
CA ILE A 1053 -49.24 43.13 -14.18
C ILE A 1053 -48.94 41.64 -14.03
N MET A 1054 -47.65 41.30 -14.02
CA MET A 1054 -47.15 39.96 -13.75
C MET A 1054 -46.68 39.90 -12.29
N ASN A 1055 -47.06 38.85 -11.58
CA ASN A 1055 -46.56 38.63 -10.22
C ASN A 1055 -45.17 37.96 -10.23
N ARG A 1056 -44.55 37.82 -9.06
CA ARG A 1056 -43.21 37.24 -8.96
C ARG A 1056 -43.16 35.80 -9.45
N GLU A 1057 -44.11 34.96 -9.06
CA GLU A 1057 -44.09 33.54 -9.46
C GLU A 1057 -44.20 33.38 -10.98
N GLU A 1058 -45.03 34.20 -11.63
CA GLU A 1058 -45.18 34.25 -13.08
C GLU A 1058 -43.85 34.63 -13.73
N VAL A 1059 -43.19 35.72 -13.29
CA VAL A 1059 -41.89 36.15 -13.83
C VAL A 1059 -40.80 35.08 -13.62
N CYS A 1060 -40.74 34.46 -12.44
CA CYS A 1060 -39.78 33.40 -12.15
C CYS A 1060 -40.00 32.13 -12.97
N SER A 1061 -41.25 31.80 -13.30
CA SER A 1061 -41.57 30.58 -14.05
C SER A 1061 -40.91 30.54 -15.44
N PHE A 1062 -40.69 31.71 -16.05
CA PHE A 1062 -40.03 31.84 -17.36
C PHE A 1062 -38.52 31.58 -17.32
N GLN A 1063 -37.92 31.52 -16.12
CA GLN A 1063 -36.52 31.17 -15.93
C GLN A 1063 -36.32 29.67 -15.66
N LEU A 1064 -37.38 28.85 -15.77
CA LEU A 1064 -37.33 27.38 -15.67
C LEU A 1064 -37.48 26.72 -17.07
N PRO A 1065 -37.13 25.44 -17.26
CA PRO A 1065 -37.28 24.76 -18.57
C PRO A 1065 -38.75 24.56 -19.00
N PRO A 1066 -39.06 24.56 -20.31
CA PRO A 1066 -40.43 24.37 -20.83
C PRO A 1066 -41.00 22.97 -20.51
N PRO A 1067 -42.34 22.79 -20.49
CA PRO A 1067 -43.38 23.73 -20.94
C PRO A 1067 -43.79 24.77 -19.89
N TRP A 1068 -43.79 26.05 -20.26
CA TRP A 1068 -44.23 27.13 -19.38
C TRP A 1068 -45.75 27.21 -19.29
N LYS A 1069 -46.25 27.37 -18.06
CA LYS A 1069 -47.67 27.57 -17.79
C LYS A 1069 -47.90 28.95 -17.21
N LEU A 1070 -48.60 29.80 -17.94
CA LEU A 1070 -49.04 31.11 -17.45
C LEU A 1070 -50.55 31.09 -17.24
N ARG A 1071 -50.99 31.39 -16.01
CA ARG A 1071 -52.42 31.46 -15.63
C ARG A 1071 -53.24 30.22 -16.03
N GLY A 1072 -52.63 29.04 -15.99
CA GLY A 1072 -53.26 27.75 -16.30
C GLY A 1072 -53.16 27.31 -17.77
N ASN A 1073 -52.70 28.17 -18.68
CA ASN A 1073 -52.52 27.84 -20.10
C ASN A 1073 -51.05 27.58 -20.43
N ILE A 1074 -50.80 26.69 -21.39
CA ILE A 1074 -49.46 26.36 -21.89
C ILE A 1074 -49.15 27.26 -23.09
N LEU A 1075 -47.98 27.92 -23.06
CA LEU A 1075 -47.46 28.63 -24.23
C LEU A 1075 -47.01 27.61 -25.27
N ASN A 1076 -47.60 27.66 -26.47
CA ASN A 1076 -47.53 26.56 -27.44
C ASN A 1076 -46.70 26.92 -28.68
N TYR A 1077 -46.41 28.20 -28.93
CA TYR A 1077 -45.81 28.63 -30.21
C TYR A 1077 -44.29 28.86 -30.18
N GLY A 1078 -43.63 29.04 -29.03
CA GLY A 1078 -42.18 29.24 -29.01
C GLY A 1078 -41.48 29.33 -27.64
N LEU A 1079 -40.34 30.04 -27.57
CA LEU A 1079 -39.43 30.10 -26.41
C LEU A 1079 -39.79 31.21 -25.39
N GLY A 1080 -40.93 31.90 -25.59
CA GLY A 1080 -41.45 32.90 -24.64
C GLY A 1080 -40.45 34.03 -24.37
N LEU A 1081 -40.20 34.36 -23.10
CA LEU A 1081 -39.23 35.41 -22.73
C LEU A 1081 -37.77 35.04 -23.03
N LEU A 1082 -37.43 33.75 -23.17
CA LEU A 1082 -36.05 33.33 -23.43
C LEU A 1082 -35.57 33.72 -24.84
N SER A 1083 -36.48 33.89 -25.81
CA SER A 1083 -36.11 34.40 -27.14
C SER A 1083 -35.52 35.83 -27.08
N SER A 1084 -35.81 36.59 -26.01
CA SER A 1084 -35.24 37.93 -25.81
C SER A 1084 -33.71 37.93 -25.73
N TYR A 1085 -33.09 36.80 -25.34
CA TYR A 1085 -31.64 36.66 -25.31
C TYR A 1085 -30.99 36.64 -26.71
N PHE A 1086 -31.76 36.63 -27.81
CA PHE A 1086 -31.21 36.95 -29.15
C PHE A 1086 -30.77 38.41 -29.29
N VAL A 1087 -31.28 39.32 -28.45
CA VAL A 1087 -31.05 40.77 -28.56
C VAL A 1087 -30.49 41.43 -27.30
N CYS A 1088 -30.39 40.71 -26.18
CA CYS A 1088 -29.79 41.22 -24.95
C CYS A 1088 -29.05 40.14 -24.16
N ASP A 1089 -27.98 40.52 -23.46
CA ASP A 1089 -27.25 39.62 -22.57
C ASP A 1089 -27.85 39.57 -21.14
N ALA A 1090 -28.55 40.64 -20.73
CA ALA A 1090 -29.25 40.73 -19.46
C ALA A 1090 -30.68 41.24 -19.67
N LEU A 1091 -31.66 40.47 -19.21
CA LEU A 1091 -33.08 40.81 -19.34
C LEU A 1091 -33.55 41.58 -18.11
N THR A 1092 -34.16 42.74 -18.33
CA THR A 1092 -34.78 43.52 -17.25
C THR A 1092 -36.29 43.56 -17.39
N ILE A 1093 -37.01 43.41 -16.28
CA ILE A 1093 -38.48 43.38 -16.26
C ILE A 1093 -38.97 44.32 -15.16
N LEU A 1094 -39.91 45.20 -15.48
CA LEU A 1094 -40.60 46.05 -14.52
C LEU A 1094 -42.06 45.62 -14.42
N SER A 1095 -42.48 45.09 -13.28
CA SER A 1095 -43.88 44.70 -13.06
C SER A 1095 -44.28 44.81 -11.59
N GLY A 1096 -45.50 45.31 -11.33
CA GLY A 1096 -46.07 45.35 -9.98
C GLY A 1096 -45.28 46.20 -8.96
N GLY A 1097 -44.53 47.20 -9.40
CA GLY A 1097 -43.66 48.01 -8.52
C GLY A 1097 -42.32 47.35 -8.18
N TYR A 1098 -41.99 46.24 -8.84
CA TYR A 1098 -40.71 45.56 -8.70
C TYR A 1098 -39.94 45.58 -10.02
N PHE A 1099 -38.63 45.82 -9.90
CA PHE A 1099 -37.68 45.82 -11.01
C PHE A 1099 -36.78 44.59 -10.91
N TYR A 1100 -36.83 43.71 -11.91
CA TYR A 1100 -36.12 42.44 -11.97
C TYR A 1100 -34.97 42.54 -12.98
N ILE A 1101 -33.83 41.92 -12.66
CA ILE A 1101 -32.67 41.78 -13.53
C ILE A 1101 -32.28 40.30 -13.57
N PHE A 1102 -32.25 39.71 -14.76
CA PHE A 1102 -31.79 38.36 -15.01
C PHE A 1102 -30.50 38.41 -15.84
N ASP A 1103 -29.45 37.85 -15.29
CA ASP A 1103 -28.10 37.90 -15.83
C ASP A 1103 -27.49 36.49 -15.84
N PRO A 1104 -27.76 35.71 -16.90
CA PRO A 1104 -27.30 34.33 -17.00
C PRO A 1104 -25.77 34.21 -17.10
N LEU A 1105 -25.06 35.29 -17.44
CA LEU A 1105 -23.59 35.34 -17.55
C LEU A 1105 -22.90 35.86 -16.26
N GLY A 1106 -23.65 36.46 -15.33
CA GLY A 1106 -23.15 36.97 -14.06
C GLY A 1106 -22.32 38.27 -14.17
N LEU A 1107 -22.43 39.00 -15.27
CA LEU A 1107 -21.67 40.22 -15.57
C LEU A 1107 -22.05 41.43 -14.70
N THR A 1108 -23.25 41.41 -14.13
CA THR A 1108 -23.81 42.47 -13.27
C THR A 1108 -23.57 42.20 -11.78
N GLY A 1109 -23.04 41.02 -11.44
CA GLY A 1109 -22.56 40.68 -10.11
C GLY A 1109 -21.40 41.58 -9.70
N GLY A 1110 -21.32 41.96 -8.42
CA GLY A 1110 -20.22 42.79 -7.93
C GLY A 1110 -18.86 42.14 -8.17
N THR A 1111 -17.77 42.90 -8.00
CA THR A 1111 -16.36 42.60 -8.32
C THR A 1111 -15.76 41.32 -7.73
N THR A 1112 -16.54 40.48 -7.06
CA THR A 1112 -16.16 39.19 -6.47
C THR A 1112 -16.98 38.00 -6.99
N SER A 1113 -17.75 38.14 -8.08
CA SER A 1113 -18.59 37.07 -8.61
C SER A 1113 -17.85 36.17 -9.61
N THR A 1114 -17.67 34.90 -9.27
CA THR A 1114 -17.37 33.82 -10.24
C THR A 1114 -18.49 33.75 -11.28
N ALA A 1115 -18.14 33.52 -12.55
CA ALA A 1115 -19.06 33.47 -13.69
C ALA A 1115 -20.16 32.41 -13.49
N THR A 1116 -21.24 32.81 -12.82
CA THR A 1116 -22.38 31.99 -12.44
C THR A 1116 -23.65 32.82 -12.66
N SER A 1117 -24.70 32.19 -13.20
CA SER A 1117 -25.95 32.88 -13.52
C SER A 1117 -26.56 33.51 -12.27
N SER A 1118 -26.97 34.77 -12.35
CA SER A 1118 -27.52 35.51 -11.22
C SER A 1118 -28.81 36.24 -11.60
N ALA A 1119 -29.73 36.35 -10.64
CA ALA A 1119 -30.95 37.14 -10.81
C ALA A 1119 -31.28 37.90 -9.52
N ARG A 1120 -31.71 39.15 -9.68
CA ARG A 1120 -32.01 40.08 -8.59
C ARG A 1120 -33.31 40.80 -8.87
N TYR A 1121 -33.95 41.31 -7.83
CA TYR A 1121 -35.06 42.24 -7.98
C TYR A 1121 -35.04 43.31 -6.90
N PHE A 1122 -35.60 44.48 -7.21
CA PHE A 1122 -35.64 45.65 -6.36
C PHE A 1122 -37.10 46.09 -6.20
N SER A 1123 -37.50 46.50 -4.99
CA SER A 1123 -38.79 47.16 -4.81
C SER A 1123 -38.63 48.65 -5.10
N LEU A 1124 -39.42 49.16 -6.03
CA LEU A 1124 -39.50 50.60 -6.33
C LEU A 1124 -40.63 51.28 -5.55
N LEU A 1125 -41.40 50.52 -4.77
CA LEU A 1125 -42.39 51.04 -3.83
C LEU A 1125 -41.65 51.50 -2.56
N ALA A 1126 -41.12 52.71 -2.60
CA ALA A 1126 -40.64 53.38 -1.40
C ALA A 1126 -41.78 53.45 -0.37
N GLY A 1127 -41.50 53.02 0.87
CA GLY A 1127 -42.39 53.25 2.00
C GLY A 1127 -42.84 54.70 1.99
N THR A 1128 -44.14 54.90 1.86
CA THR A 1128 -44.79 56.19 1.93
C THR A 1128 -44.53 56.80 3.30
N SER A 1129 -43.50 57.64 3.39
CA SER A 1129 -43.49 58.84 4.23
C SER A 1129 -42.60 59.90 3.57
N GLY A 1130 -43.23 60.81 2.83
CA GLY A 1130 -42.61 62.07 2.39
C GLY A 1130 -42.32 62.17 0.88
N THR A 1131 -43.38 62.34 0.09
CA THR A 1131 -43.45 63.13 -1.16
C THR A 1131 -42.13 63.49 -1.85
N CYS A 1132 -41.81 62.78 -2.94
CA CYS A 1132 -40.90 63.27 -3.98
C CYS A 1132 -41.56 64.41 -4.77
N GLY A 1133 -40.86 65.53 -4.88
CA GLY A 1133 -41.15 66.61 -5.82
C GLY A 1133 -39.88 67.00 -6.56
N THR A 1134 -39.90 66.69 -7.87
CA THR A 1134 -39.08 67.18 -9.00
C THR A 1134 -37.57 67.01 -8.96
#